data_AF-A0A8C0GPP2-F1
#
_entry.id   AF-A0A8C0GPP2-F1
#
_cell.length_a   1.000
_cell.length_b   1.000
_cell.length_c   1.000
_cell.angle_alpha   90.00
_cell.angle_beta   90.00
_cell.angle_gamma   90.00
#
_symmetry.space_group_name_H-M   'P 1'
#
loop_
_entity.id
_entity.type
_entity.pdbx_description
1 polymer ?
#
loop_
_entity_poly.entity_id
_entity_poly.type
_entity_poly.pdbx_seq_one_letter_code
_entity_poly.pdbx_strand_id
1 'polypeptide(L)'
;MKLRRSCLMELQNILICERKEEFIERIKQLDIETQAAIVSHIQEVTQNQENVFDLQWLELPDMAPEELESLSRNMVFHLKRLIDERDECTELIVDLTQERDYLQSQQPPSPLKTSSPDSSPNLASRFSSEDKQHLAVELADTRAKLRRVRQELEEKSEQLVDTKHEAEQLVQELQKIKQENIHLAADARSARAYRDELDSLRERANRVERLEMELVRCKEKLHDVDFYKARMEELREDNIILIETKAMLEEQLTVARARGDKLHELEKENLQLKSKLHDVELDRDTDKKRIEELLEENMVLEIAQKQSMNESAHLGWELEQLSKSTDLADSKKSFVFELNECASSRILKLEKDNQSLQNTIQELRDLSLTTEESSLKFVELEKENQQLSKKIEKLQNQIEKEKQSNQDLEILSEELIKEKEQLQGVMETVKADKDRQINDLQQENDHLNQVVLSLRQRAQVSSEARVKDIEKENKMLHETVTETSSKLSKLEFEKKQLHKDFEQVKEKVERVEEMEKELHRLERENEQLTKKAAAMKIVTEKVEVLEQENGDLEVENRKLRKSLDTLQNVSIRLEDLQRDNKQLDEENLELRRVVETMRFTSTKMAQIEEENKELEKEKEELRKNVEMLKILGKKSERLELSYQSVNCENQRLQQILENSSKKTQELEKELQGMESENQVLQRKLEELKISSKRLERLCCLRKRNSRTAEFVLCP
;
A
#
# COMPACT_ATOMS: atom_id res chain seq x y z
N MET A 1 -59.77 -22.65 94.76
CA MET A 1 -59.05 -21.59 94.00
C MET A 1 -59.52 -20.16 94.32
N LYS A 2 -60.75 -19.73 94.01
CA LYS A 2 -61.12 -18.29 93.98
C LYS A 2 -60.73 -17.43 95.22
N LEU A 3 -60.93 -17.88 96.46
CA LEU A 3 -60.45 -17.15 97.66
C LEU A 3 -58.94 -16.88 97.65
N ARG A 4 -58.15 -17.83 97.11
CA ARG A 4 -56.69 -17.81 97.14
C ARG A 4 -56.12 -16.57 96.44
N ARG A 5 -56.72 -16.11 95.33
CA ARG A 5 -56.28 -14.88 94.64
C ARG A 5 -56.75 -13.57 95.29
N SER A 6 -57.93 -13.53 95.92
CA SER A 6 -58.32 -12.37 96.73
C SER A 6 -57.30 -12.16 97.85
N CYS A 7 -56.98 -13.22 98.60
CA CYS A 7 -55.99 -13.13 99.67
C CYS A 7 -54.58 -12.75 99.16
N LEU A 8 -54.18 -13.15 97.95
CA LEU A 8 -52.89 -12.74 97.36
C LEU A 8 -52.86 -11.24 97.01
N MET A 9 -53.93 -10.71 96.39
CA MET A 9 -54.08 -9.27 96.11
C MET A 9 -54.17 -8.43 97.40
N GLU A 10 -54.84 -8.95 98.42
CA GLU A 10 -54.95 -8.31 99.74
C GLU A 10 -53.61 -8.34 100.47
N LEU A 11 -52.86 -9.46 100.41
CA LEU A 11 -51.50 -9.55 100.97
C LEU A 11 -50.51 -8.60 100.29
N GLN A 12 -50.59 -8.43 98.97
CA GLN A 12 -49.76 -7.46 98.24
C GLN A 12 -50.07 -6.01 98.69
N ASN A 13 -51.34 -5.65 98.84
CA ASN A 13 -51.74 -4.36 99.42
C ASN A 13 -51.28 -4.19 100.89
N ILE A 14 -51.36 -5.25 101.70
CA ILE A 14 -50.88 -5.24 103.09
C ILE A 14 -49.35 -5.02 103.16
N LEU A 15 -48.58 -5.58 102.23
CA LEU A 15 -47.13 -5.43 102.18
C LEU A 15 -46.68 -4.01 101.79
N ILE A 16 -47.50 -3.32 100.98
CA ILE A 16 -47.23 -1.97 100.46
C ILE A 16 -47.85 -0.88 101.37
N CYS A 17 -48.81 -1.22 102.23
CA CYS A 17 -49.47 -0.29 103.14
C CYS A 17 -48.54 0.25 104.24
N GLU A 18 -48.62 1.55 104.54
CA GLU A 18 -47.92 2.20 105.66
C GLU A 18 -48.23 1.56 107.03
N ARG A 19 -49.36 0.87 107.16
CA ARG A 19 -49.80 0.18 108.38
C ARG A 19 -49.40 -1.31 108.48
N LYS A 20 -48.41 -1.75 107.71
CA LYS A 20 -47.90 -3.14 107.69
C LYS A 20 -47.74 -3.80 109.07
N GLU A 21 -47.34 -3.04 110.09
CA GLU A 21 -47.14 -3.55 111.46
C GLU A 21 -48.45 -3.97 112.13
N GLU A 22 -49.54 -3.22 111.91
CA GLU A 22 -50.89 -3.49 112.41
C GLU A 22 -51.45 -4.81 111.83
N PHE A 23 -51.07 -5.15 110.60
CA PHE A 23 -51.43 -6.41 109.95
C PHE A 23 -50.54 -7.58 110.39
N ILE A 24 -49.24 -7.38 110.55
CA ILE A 24 -48.33 -8.39 111.11
C ILE A 24 -48.78 -8.80 112.52
N GLU A 25 -49.24 -7.84 113.34
CA GLU A 25 -49.74 -8.12 114.68
C GLU A 25 -51.09 -8.86 114.67
N ARG A 26 -51.99 -8.57 113.72
CA ARG A 26 -53.21 -9.38 113.49
C ARG A 26 -52.90 -10.80 113.03
N ILE A 27 -51.96 -10.98 112.10
CA ILE A 27 -51.57 -12.32 111.60
C ILE A 27 -51.01 -13.18 112.75
N LYS A 28 -50.20 -12.60 113.65
CA LYS A 28 -49.69 -13.27 114.86
C LYS A 28 -50.78 -13.71 115.86
N GLN A 29 -52.01 -13.22 115.74
CA GLN A 29 -53.15 -13.61 116.59
C GLN A 29 -54.00 -14.74 115.98
N LEU A 30 -53.73 -15.14 114.74
CA LEU A 30 -54.38 -16.30 114.09
C LEU A 30 -53.78 -17.62 114.61
N ASP A 31 -54.44 -18.73 114.33
CA ASP A 31 -53.90 -20.06 114.63
C ASP A 31 -52.67 -20.40 113.78
N ILE A 32 -51.91 -21.42 114.20
CA ILE A 32 -50.61 -21.77 113.60
C ILE A 32 -50.76 -22.31 112.18
N GLU A 33 -51.86 -23.00 111.85
CA GLU A 33 -52.11 -23.56 110.51
C GLU A 33 -52.44 -22.44 109.52
N THR A 34 -53.29 -21.49 109.92
CA THR A 34 -53.57 -20.27 109.15
C THR A 34 -52.34 -19.38 109.01
N GLN A 35 -51.52 -19.22 110.07
CA GLN A 35 -50.25 -18.49 109.98
C GLN A 35 -49.28 -19.15 108.99
N ALA A 36 -49.11 -20.47 109.05
CA ALA A 36 -48.25 -21.21 108.13
C ALA A 36 -48.75 -21.12 106.67
N ALA A 37 -50.07 -21.20 106.45
CA ALA A 37 -50.67 -21.02 105.14
C ALA A 37 -50.39 -19.60 104.58
N ILE A 38 -50.59 -18.56 105.38
CA ILE A 38 -50.30 -17.16 105.00
C ILE A 38 -48.81 -16.98 104.69
N VAL A 39 -47.90 -17.49 105.52
CA VAL A 39 -46.45 -17.43 105.27
C VAL A 39 -46.07 -18.14 103.98
N SER A 40 -46.66 -19.30 103.69
CA SER A 40 -46.44 -20.02 102.42
C SER A 40 -46.89 -19.21 101.20
N HIS A 41 -47.98 -18.44 101.29
CA HIS A 41 -48.46 -17.60 100.19
C HIS A 41 -47.60 -16.33 100.03
N ILE A 42 -47.12 -15.75 101.13
CA ILE A 42 -46.15 -14.65 101.09
C ILE A 42 -44.83 -15.11 100.45
N GLN A 43 -44.36 -16.33 100.76
CA GLN A 43 -43.20 -16.94 100.10
C GLN A 43 -43.45 -17.21 98.60
N GLU A 44 -44.62 -17.74 98.24
CA GLU A 44 -45.03 -18.00 96.85
C GLU A 44 -45.00 -16.72 95.97
N VAL A 45 -45.39 -15.57 96.55
CA VAL A 45 -45.34 -14.23 95.91
C VAL A 45 -43.93 -13.62 95.90
N THR A 46 -43.16 -13.76 96.98
CA THR A 46 -41.84 -13.09 97.10
C THR A 46 -40.69 -13.86 96.46
N GLN A 47 -40.85 -15.15 96.18
CA GLN A 47 -39.84 -15.97 95.50
C GLN A 47 -40.07 -16.10 93.98
N ASN A 48 -41.33 -16.01 93.52
CA ASN A 48 -41.67 -16.10 92.09
C ASN A 48 -42.21 -14.76 91.59
N GLN A 49 -41.30 -13.91 91.10
CA GLN A 49 -41.65 -12.60 90.53
C GLN A 49 -42.65 -12.72 89.34
N GLU A 50 -42.60 -13.83 88.60
CA GLU A 50 -43.57 -14.20 87.55
C GLU A 50 -45.02 -14.46 88.04
N ASN A 51 -45.28 -14.46 89.34
CA ASN A 51 -46.66 -14.53 89.87
C ASN A 51 -47.22 -13.15 90.25
N VAL A 52 -46.42 -12.08 90.14
CA VAL A 52 -46.83 -10.71 90.46
C VAL A 52 -47.15 -9.95 89.17
N PHE A 53 -48.40 -9.52 89.04
CA PHE A 53 -48.81 -8.63 87.95
C PHE A 53 -48.56 -7.19 88.38
N ASP A 54 -47.52 -6.56 87.84
CA ASP A 54 -47.29 -5.12 88.02
C ASP A 54 -48.26 -4.32 87.13
N LEU A 55 -48.70 -3.16 87.61
CA LEU A 55 -49.52 -2.18 86.87
C LEU A 55 -48.79 -0.84 86.65
N GLN A 56 -47.61 -0.64 87.26
CA GLN A 56 -46.86 0.63 87.18
C GLN A 56 -46.29 0.93 85.80
N TRP A 57 -46.22 -0.08 84.91
CA TRP A 57 -45.77 0.08 83.52
C TRP A 57 -46.67 0.95 82.64
N LEU A 58 -47.90 1.26 83.08
CA LEU A 58 -48.82 2.14 82.32
C LEU A 58 -48.43 3.63 82.40
N GLU A 59 -47.51 4.02 83.30
CA GLU A 59 -47.18 5.42 83.60
C GLU A 59 -45.77 5.85 83.17
N LEU A 60 -45.00 4.99 82.47
CA LEU A 60 -43.61 5.23 82.05
C LEU A 60 -43.47 5.42 80.52
N PRO A 61 -42.99 6.58 80.01
CA PRO A 61 -43.01 6.86 78.56
C PRO A 61 -41.93 6.22 77.68
N ASP A 62 -40.81 5.77 78.23
CA ASP A 62 -39.66 5.21 77.49
C ASP A 62 -39.07 4.02 78.26
N MET A 63 -38.95 2.86 77.60
CA MET A 63 -38.37 1.59 78.12
C MET A 63 -37.59 0.90 76.99
N ALA A 64 -36.58 0.08 77.31
CA ALA A 64 -35.78 -0.57 76.25
C ALA A 64 -36.59 -1.63 75.47
N PRO A 65 -36.35 -1.84 74.16
CA PRO A 65 -37.09 -2.82 73.36
C PRO A 65 -37.03 -4.24 73.92
N GLU A 66 -35.89 -4.66 74.45
CA GLU A 66 -35.65 -5.99 75.02
C GLU A 66 -36.40 -6.18 76.35
N GLU A 67 -36.49 -5.12 77.16
CA GLU A 67 -37.26 -5.10 78.41
C GLU A 67 -38.77 -5.19 78.08
N LEU A 68 -39.24 -4.42 77.10
CA LEU A 68 -40.61 -4.46 76.60
C LEU A 68 -40.97 -5.82 76.00
N GLU A 69 -40.08 -6.45 75.22
CA GLU A 69 -40.31 -7.79 74.69
C GLU A 69 -40.46 -8.81 75.84
N SER A 70 -39.58 -8.76 76.84
CA SER A 70 -39.65 -9.64 78.02
C SER A 70 -40.95 -9.47 78.81
N LEU A 71 -41.39 -8.24 79.02
CA LEU A 71 -42.65 -7.91 79.69
C LEU A 71 -43.87 -8.38 78.87
N SER A 72 -43.84 -8.17 77.55
CA SER A 72 -44.92 -8.61 76.66
C SER A 72 -45.09 -10.13 76.67
N ARG A 73 -43.98 -10.87 76.71
CA ARG A 73 -43.95 -12.33 76.80
C ARG A 73 -44.55 -12.85 78.11
N ASN A 74 -44.23 -12.20 79.24
CA ASN A 74 -44.79 -12.53 80.54
C ASN A 74 -46.30 -12.21 80.61
N MET A 75 -46.71 -11.06 80.08
CA MET A 75 -48.13 -10.70 79.96
C MET A 75 -48.92 -11.73 79.11
N VAL A 76 -48.37 -12.16 77.97
CA VAL A 76 -48.98 -13.22 77.13
C VAL A 76 -49.08 -14.55 77.88
N PHE A 77 -48.09 -14.91 78.70
CA PHE A 77 -48.12 -16.11 79.53
C PHE A 77 -49.23 -16.04 80.60
N HIS A 78 -49.38 -14.90 81.28
CA HIS A 78 -50.44 -14.72 82.29
C HIS A 78 -51.84 -14.67 81.68
N LEU A 79 -52.01 -14.04 80.52
CA LEU A 79 -53.28 -14.00 79.80
C LEU A 79 -53.71 -15.39 79.32
N LYS A 80 -52.76 -16.23 78.85
CA LYS A 80 -53.05 -17.64 78.54
C LYS A 80 -53.49 -18.41 79.78
N ARG A 81 -52.70 -18.38 80.87
CA ARG A 81 -53.05 -19.04 82.13
C ARG A 81 -54.43 -18.63 82.66
N LEU A 82 -54.81 -17.35 82.52
CA LEU A 82 -56.15 -16.85 82.91
C LEU A 82 -57.29 -17.34 81.99
N ILE A 83 -57.01 -17.60 80.71
CA ILE A 83 -57.95 -18.21 79.76
C ILE A 83 -58.10 -19.70 80.09
N ASP A 84 -56.99 -20.41 80.29
CA ASP A 84 -56.99 -21.84 80.61
C ASP A 84 -57.78 -22.11 81.92
N GLU A 85 -57.51 -21.33 82.99
CA GLU A 85 -58.24 -21.42 84.26
C GLU A 85 -59.73 -21.01 84.17
N ARG A 86 -60.08 -20.11 83.25
CA ARG A 86 -61.48 -19.74 82.96
C ARG A 86 -62.21 -20.90 82.31
N ASP A 87 -61.54 -21.62 81.43
CA ASP A 87 -62.13 -22.72 80.68
C ASP A 87 -62.27 -23.98 81.54
N GLU A 88 -61.27 -24.30 82.38
CA GLU A 88 -61.44 -25.29 83.48
C GLU A 88 -62.62 -24.95 84.40
N CYS A 89 -62.75 -23.67 84.79
CA CYS A 89 -63.90 -23.21 85.59
C CYS A 89 -65.24 -23.32 84.85
N THR A 90 -65.23 -23.32 83.51
CA THR A 90 -66.43 -23.38 82.67
C THR A 90 -66.84 -24.83 82.46
N GLU A 91 -65.88 -25.74 82.21
CA GLU A 91 -66.10 -27.19 82.23
C GLU A 91 -66.67 -27.65 83.58
N LEU A 92 -66.09 -27.23 84.71
CA LEU A 92 -66.60 -27.58 86.04
C LEU A 92 -68.04 -27.06 86.30
N ILE A 93 -68.41 -25.89 85.75
CA ILE A 93 -69.79 -25.37 85.83
C ILE A 93 -70.74 -26.18 84.95
N VAL A 94 -70.28 -26.65 83.79
CA VAL A 94 -71.01 -27.54 82.90
C VAL A 94 -71.21 -28.92 83.54
N ASP A 95 -70.18 -29.50 84.15
CA ASP A 95 -70.25 -30.80 84.84
C ASP A 95 -71.21 -30.76 86.04
N LEU A 96 -71.08 -29.75 86.91
CA LEU A 96 -72.00 -29.57 88.05
C LEU A 96 -73.44 -29.26 87.59
N THR A 97 -73.62 -28.67 86.39
CA THR A 97 -74.92 -28.47 85.77
C THR A 97 -75.50 -29.78 85.23
N GLN A 98 -74.69 -30.59 84.55
CA GLN A 98 -75.07 -31.91 84.08
C GLN A 98 -75.38 -32.87 85.24
N GLU A 99 -74.59 -32.86 86.31
CA GLU A 99 -74.86 -33.65 87.52
C GLU A 99 -76.19 -33.23 88.17
N ARG A 100 -76.44 -31.93 88.31
CA ARG A 100 -77.72 -31.40 88.81
C ARG A 100 -78.90 -31.81 87.92
N ASP A 101 -78.77 -31.69 86.59
CA ASP A 101 -79.85 -32.06 85.66
C ASP A 101 -80.04 -33.59 85.54
N TYR A 102 -78.99 -34.38 85.77
CA TYR A 102 -79.03 -35.83 85.88
C TYR A 102 -79.73 -36.27 87.17
N LEU A 103 -79.39 -35.68 88.32
CA LEU A 103 -80.08 -35.92 89.60
C LEU A 103 -81.54 -35.47 89.55
N GLN A 104 -81.83 -34.36 88.88
CA GLN A 104 -83.18 -33.82 88.71
C GLN A 104 -84.02 -34.64 87.73
N SER A 105 -83.41 -35.30 86.73
CA SER A 105 -84.10 -36.25 85.84
C SER A 105 -84.23 -37.67 86.41
N GLN A 106 -83.45 -38.02 87.44
CA GLN A 106 -83.67 -39.25 88.24
C GLN A 106 -84.75 -39.13 89.33
N GLN A 107 -85.29 -37.94 89.60
CA GLN A 107 -86.41 -37.83 90.54
C GLN A 107 -87.71 -38.42 89.97
N PRO A 108 -88.32 -39.43 90.61
CA PRO A 108 -89.64 -39.92 90.21
C PRO A 108 -90.72 -38.87 90.56
N PRO A 109 -91.77 -38.71 89.73
CA PRO A 109 -92.80 -37.70 89.95
C PRO A 109 -93.67 -38.03 91.16
N SER A 110 -93.34 -37.44 92.31
CA SER A 110 -94.02 -37.64 93.60
C SER A 110 -94.97 -36.48 93.94
N PRO A 111 -96.15 -36.71 94.55
CA PRO A 111 -97.18 -35.67 94.65
C PRO A 111 -97.01 -34.71 95.84
N LEU A 112 -97.14 -33.41 95.52
CA LEU A 112 -97.44 -32.25 96.39
C LEU A 112 -97.81 -32.51 97.86
N LYS A 113 -97.09 -31.82 98.77
CA LYS A 113 -97.71 -31.14 99.93
C LYS A 113 -96.87 -29.97 100.44
N THR A 114 -97.53 -29.02 101.11
CA THR A 114 -97.06 -27.64 101.33
C THR A 114 -97.29 -27.15 102.77
N SER A 115 -96.57 -26.10 103.14
CA SER A 115 -96.88 -25.18 104.26
C SER A 115 -96.03 -23.89 104.10
N SER A 116 -96.15 -22.85 104.92
CA SER A 116 -97.30 -21.97 105.26
C SER A 116 -96.86 -21.02 106.39
N PRO A 117 -97.51 -19.85 106.59
CA PRO A 117 -98.58 -19.18 105.82
C PRO A 117 -98.07 -17.83 105.22
N ASP A 118 -98.84 -17.03 104.47
CA ASP A 118 -100.27 -16.99 104.13
C ASP A 118 -100.39 -16.48 102.64
N SER A 119 -101.52 -16.27 101.94
CA SER A 119 -102.91 -16.08 102.35
C SER A 119 -103.98 -16.75 101.46
N SER A 120 -105.18 -16.77 102.03
CA SER A 120 -106.48 -17.15 101.47
C SER A 120 -106.92 -16.36 100.21
N PRO A 121 -107.88 -16.87 99.40
CA PRO A 121 -108.27 -18.29 99.23
C PRO A 121 -108.66 -18.73 97.78
N ASN A 122 -108.60 -20.05 97.55
CA ASN A 122 -109.46 -20.89 96.67
C ASN A 122 -109.96 -20.36 95.30
N LEU A 123 -109.57 -21.04 94.20
CA LEU A 123 -110.33 -21.01 92.93
C LEU A 123 -110.36 -22.33 92.11
N ALA A 124 -110.08 -23.48 92.74
CA ALA A 124 -109.88 -24.77 92.04
C ALA A 124 -111.17 -25.49 91.54
N SER A 125 -112.28 -24.78 91.32
CA SER A 125 -113.58 -25.40 90.98
C SER A 125 -114.44 -24.62 89.96
N ARG A 126 -113.84 -23.82 89.06
CA ARG A 126 -114.64 -23.09 88.05
C ARG A 126 -114.03 -22.89 86.65
N PHE A 127 -113.09 -23.74 86.24
CA PHE A 127 -112.72 -23.82 84.82
C PHE A 127 -113.79 -24.62 84.04
N SER A 128 -114.34 -24.01 82.99
CA SER A 128 -115.24 -24.62 82.02
C SER A 128 -114.54 -25.77 81.26
N SER A 129 -115.32 -26.56 80.52
CA SER A 129 -114.76 -27.42 79.47
C SER A 129 -114.10 -26.59 78.37
N GLU A 130 -114.58 -25.37 78.13
CA GLU A 130 -114.06 -24.46 77.10
C GLU A 130 -112.69 -23.90 77.47
N ASP A 131 -112.47 -23.45 78.71
CA ASP A 131 -111.15 -22.97 79.17
C ASP A 131 -110.04 -24.00 78.94
N LYS A 132 -110.36 -25.28 79.19
CA LYS A 132 -109.45 -26.41 78.98
C LYS A 132 -109.23 -26.71 77.50
N GLN A 133 -110.22 -26.45 76.65
CA GLN A 133 -110.10 -26.59 75.20
C GLN A 133 -109.30 -25.42 74.59
N HIS A 134 -109.54 -24.18 75.02
CA HIS A 134 -108.73 -23.02 74.63
C HIS A 134 -107.26 -23.20 75.01
N LEU A 135 -106.96 -23.58 76.26
CA LEU A 135 -105.59 -23.85 76.69
C LEU A 135 -104.97 -25.04 75.92
N ALA A 136 -105.76 -26.05 75.55
CA ALA A 136 -105.29 -27.15 74.71
C ALA A 136 -105.00 -26.73 73.26
N VAL A 137 -105.75 -25.77 72.70
CA VAL A 137 -105.49 -25.17 71.38
C VAL A 137 -104.25 -24.28 71.44
N GLU A 138 -104.07 -23.44 72.47
CA GLU A 138 -102.85 -22.65 72.67
C GLU A 138 -101.61 -23.55 72.85
N LEU A 139 -101.74 -24.67 73.57
CA LEU A 139 -100.71 -25.70 73.66
C LEU A 139 -100.47 -26.41 72.32
N ALA A 140 -101.48 -26.59 71.47
CA ALA A 140 -101.31 -27.13 70.12
C ALA A 140 -100.59 -26.13 69.20
N ASP A 141 -100.95 -24.85 69.24
CA ASP A 141 -100.35 -23.77 68.46
C ASP A 141 -98.91 -23.47 68.86
N THR A 142 -98.61 -23.45 70.16
CA THR A 142 -97.22 -23.33 70.63
C THR A 142 -96.39 -24.54 70.24
N ARG A 143 -96.95 -25.77 70.30
CA ARG A 143 -96.30 -26.98 69.75
C ARG A 143 -96.16 -26.95 68.22
N ALA A 144 -97.05 -26.28 67.48
CA ALA A 144 -96.97 -26.13 66.03
C ALA A 144 -95.91 -25.08 65.64
N LYS A 145 -95.86 -23.94 66.35
CA LYS A 145 -94.79 -22.94 66.24
C LYS A 145 -93.43 -23.55 66.56
N LEU A 146 -93.32 -24.35 67.64
CA LEU A 146 -92.10 -25.06 68.02
C LEU A 146 -91.64 -26.06 66.95
N ARG A 147 -92.55 -26.77 66.25
CA ARG A 147 -92.18 -27.64 65.12
C ARG A 147 -91.64 -26.84 63.93
N ARG A 148 -92.28 -25.72 63.58
CA ARG A 148 -91.79 -24.85 62.49
C ARG A 148 -90.42 -24.25 62.80
N VAL A 149 -90.21 -23.71 64.00
CA VAL A 149 -88.89 -23.19 64.42
C VAL A 149 -87.82 -24.30 64.44
N ARG A 150 -88.17 -25.56 64.72
CA ARG A 150 -87.24 -26.69 64.60
C ARG A 150 -86.90 -27.02 63.15
N GLN A 151 -87.90 -27.09 62.27
CA GLN A 151 -87.66 -27.30 60.83
C GLN A 151 -86.83 -26.15 60.22
N GLU A 152 -87.17 -24.90 60.56
CA GLU A 152 -86.41 -23.70 60.15
C GLU A 152 -84.97 -23.75 60.67
N LEU A 153 -84.73 -24.27 61.88
CA LEU A 153 -83.38 -24.50 62.44
C LEU A 153 -82.63 -25.65 61.74
N GLU A 154 -83.32 -26.73 61.38
CA GLU A 154 -82.77 -27.87 60.64
C GLU A 154 -82.37 -27.44 59.21
N GLU A 155 -83.25 -26.77 58.47
CA GLU A 155 -82.98 -26.18 57.15
C GLU A 155 -81.84 -25.15 57.18
N LYS A 156 -81.74 -24.34 58.25
CA LYS A 156 -80.62 -23.40 58.44
C LYS A 156 -79.32 -24.09 58.85
N SER A 157 -79.38 -25.26 59.48
CA SER A 157 -78.20 -26.06 59.80
C SER A 157 -77.64 -26.75 58.56
N GLU A 158 -78.51 -27.25 57.67
CA GLU A 158 -78.12 -27.80 56.36
C GLU A 158 -77.45 -26.73 55.48
N GLN A 159 -78.09 -25.56 55.33
CA GLN A 159 -77.52 -24.41 54.60
C GLN A 159 -76.18 -23.91 55.18
N LEU A 160 -75.98 -24.04 56.49
CA LEU A 160 -74.71 -23.70 57.15
C LEU A 160 -73.62 -24.74 56.86
N VAL A 161 -73.97 -26.02 56.69
CA VAL A 161 -73.03 -27.08 56.29
C VAL A 161 -72.62 -26.92 54.82
N ASP A 162 -73.58 -26.66 53.92
CA ASP A 162 -73.31 -26.46 52.49
C ASP A 162 -72.39 -25.25 52.26
N THR A 163 -72.76 -24.08 52.80
CA THR A 163 -71.95 -22.86 52.66
C THR A 163 -70.59 -22.96 53.35
N LYS A 164 -70.46 -23.74 54.42
CA LYS A 164 -69.17 -24.09 55.02
C LYS A 164 -68.33 -24.95 54.07
N HIS A 165 -68.94 -25.94 53.41
CA HIS A 165 -68.23 -26.81 52.47
C HIS A 165 -67.78 -26.05 51.21
N GLU A 166 -68.62 -25.16 50.67
CA GLU A 166 -68.22 -24.23 49.59
C GLU A 166 -67.02 -23.36 50.01
N ALA A 167 -67.04 -22.81 51.24
CA ALA A 167 -65.92 -22.05 51.77
C ALA A 167 -64.64 -22.89 51.94
N GLU A 168 -64.76 -24.15 52.38
CA GLU A 168 -63.64 -25.10 52.48
C GLU A 168 -63.06 -25.46 51.10
N GLN A 169 -63.89 -25.58 50.05
CA GLN A 169 -63.44 -25.78 48.68
C GLN A 169 -62.71 -24.54 48.14
N LEU A 170 -63.29 -23.35 48.28
CA LEU A 170 -62.68 -22.08 47.85
C LEU A 170 -61.33 -21.81 48.55
N VAL A 171 -61.19 -22.21 49.82
CA VAL A 171 -59.90 -22.14 50.54
C VAL A 171 -58.86 -23.09 49.93
N GLN A 172 -59.24 -24.29 49.48
CA GLN A 172 -58.33 -25.23 48.81
C GLN A 172 -57.91 -24.72 47.42
N GLU A 173 -58.84 -24.17 46.62
CA GLU A 173 -58.52 -23.55 45.34
C GLU A 173 -57.59 -22.35 45.51
N LEU A 174 -57.85 -21.49 46.51
CA LEU A 174 -57.01 -20.34 46.84
C LEU A 174 -55.61 -20.77 47.30
N GLN A 175 -55.47 -21.88 48.01
CA GLN A 175 -54.15 -22.47 48.35
C GLN A 175 -53.43 -22.98 47.10
N LYS A 176 -54.12 -23.68 46.19
CA LYS A 176 -53.55 -24.15 44.93
C LYS A 176 -53.07 -23.00 44.05
N ILE A 177 -53.89 -21.97 43.85
CA ILE A 177 -53.54 -20.77 43.07
C ILE A 177 -52.33 -20.04 43.71
N LYS A 178 -52.23 -20.00 45.04
CA LYS A 178 -51.03 -19.46 45.72
C LYS A 178 -49.78 -20.30 45.43
N GLN A 179 -49.86 -21.63 45.44
CA GLN A 179 -48.73 -22.50 45.09
C GLN A 179 -48.30 -22.29 43.63
N GLU A 180 -49.26 -22.29 42.70
CA GLU A 180 -49.01 -22.01 41.27
C GLU A 180 -48.37 -20.63 41.06
N ASN A 181 -48.83 -19.59 41.78
CA ASN A 181 -48.23 -18.26 41.74
C ASN A 181 -46.78 -18.24 42.25
N ILE A 182 -46.48 -18.98 43.34
CA ILE A 182 -45.11 -19.12 43.88
C ILE A 182 -44.18 -19.81 42.88
N HIS A 183 -44.67 -20.85 42.18
CA HIS A 183 -43.91 -21.53 41.12
C HIS A 183 -43.67 -20.61 39.91
N LEU A 184 -44.70 -19.95 39.38
CA LEU A 184 -44.56 -18.98 38.29
C LEU A 184 -43.64 -17.82 38.67
N ALA A 185 -43.65 -17.37 39.93
CA ALA A 185 -42.73 -16.36 40.42
C ALA A 185 -41.28 -16.87 40.52
N ALA A 186 -41.06 -18.17 40.74
CA ALA A 186 -39.73 -18.79 40.70
C ALA A 186 -39.21 -18.92 39.26
N ASP A 187 -40.05 -19.35 38.33
CA ASP A 187 -39.70 -19.44 36.91
C ASP A 187 -39.44 -18.03 36.33
N ALA A 188 -40.20 -17.03 36.74
CA ALA A 188 -39.94 -15.63 36.41
C ALA A 188 -38.67 -15.05 37.09
N ARG A 189 -38.03 -15.76 38.03
CA ARG A 189 -36.68 -15.42 38.55
C ARG A 189 -35.58 -16.15 37.78
N SER A 190 -35.72 -17.45 37.52
CA SER A 190 -34.74 -18.20 36.71
C SER A 190 -34.66 -17.66 35.27
N ALA A 191 -35.81 -17.33 34.65
CA ALA A 191 -35.87 -16.67 33.35
C ALA A 191 -35.43 -15.19 33.36
N ARG A 192 -35.06 -14.62 34.51
CA ARG A 192 -34.25 -13.37 34.56
C ARG A 192 -32.77 -13.71 34.59
N ALA A 193 -32.33 -14.55 35.53
CA ALA A 193 -30.94 -14.99 35.62
C ALA A 193 -30.38 -15.52 34.27
N TYR A 194 -31.13 -16.35 33.54
CA TYR A 194 -30.70 -16.83 32.22
C TYR A 194 -30.61 -15.73 31.14
N ARG A 195 -31.35 -14.62 31.27
CA ARG A 195 -31.17 -13.45 30.39
C ARG A 195 -29.92 -12.67 30.77
N ASP A 196 -29.72 -12.44 32.06
CA ASP A 196 -28.54 -11.75 32.59
C ASP A 196 -27.24 -12.52 32.21
N GLU A 197 -27.27 -13.86 32.26
CA GLU A 197 -26.22 -14.75 31.76
C GLU A 197 -26.02 -14.64 30.23
N LEU A 198 -27.10 -14.68 29.45
CA LEU A 198 -27.03 -14.54 27.99
C LEU A 198 -26.48 -13.17 27.55
N ASP A 199 -26.82 -12.10 28.26
CA ASP A 199 -26.31 -10.76 27.98
C ASP A 199 -24.84 -10.62 28.40
N SER A 200 -24.41 -11.22 29.52
CA SER A 200 -22.99 -11.35 29.86
C SER A 200 -22.19 -12.17 28.82
N LEU A 201 -22.81 -13.20 28.23
CA LEU A 201 -22.20 -13.98 27.15
C LEU A 201 -22.13 -13.20 25.83
N ARG A 202 -23.14 -12.38 25.50
CA ARG A 202 -23.13 -11.46 24.35
C ARG A 202 -22.04 -10.40 24.49
N GLU A 203 -21.91 -9.75 25.63
CA GLU A 203 -20.82 -8.79 25.88
C GLU A 203 -19.44 -9.44 25.75
N ARG A 204 -19.32 -10.70 26.17
CA ARG A 204 -18.08 -11.49 26.06
C ARG A 204 -17.77 -11.84 24.60
N ALA A 205 -18.75 -12.26 23.81
CA ALA A 205 -18.60 -12.48 22.37
C ALA A 205 -18.18 -11.18 21.66
N ASN A 206 -18.90 -10.08 21.90
CA ASN A 206 -18.57 -8.75 21.37
C ASN A 206 -17.20 -8.23 21.84
N ARG A 207 -16.62 -8.76 22.93
CA ARG A 207 -15.24 -8.48 23.36
C ARG A 207 -14.23 -9.37 22.62
N VAL A 208 -14.54 -10.64 22.41
CA VAL A 208 -13.71 -11.57 21.63
C VAL A 208 -13.58 -11.08 20.18
N GLU A 209 -14.68 -10.75 19.51
CA GLU A 209 -14.67 -10.23 18.13
C GLU A 209 -13.76 -9.00 17.96
N ARG A 210 -13.80 -8.06 18.91
CA ARG A 210 -12.91 -6.89 18.91
C ARG A 210 -11.43 -7.27 19.10
N LEU A 211 -11.13 -8.21 20.01
CA LEU A 211 -9.77 -8.71 20.21
C LEU A 211 -9.26 -9.50 19.00
N GLU A 212 -10.14 -10.21 18.29
CA GLU A 212 -9.81 -10.89 17.03
C GLU A 212 -9.51 -9.88 15.90
N MET A 213 -10.31 -8.81 15.76
CA MET A 213 -10.02 -7.71 14.83
C MET A 213 -8.70 -7.00 15.17
N GLU A 214 -8.42 -6.73 16.45
CA GLU A 214 -7.14 -6.17 16.89
C GLU A 214 -5.97 -7.11 16.60
N LEU A 215 -6.15 -8.42 16.78
CA LEU A 215 -5.15 -9.46 16.51
C LEU A 215 -4.90 -9.62 15.01
N VAL A 216 -5.90 -9.48 14.13
CA VAL A 216 -5.71 -9.40 12.68
C VAL A 216 -4.88 -8.17 12.32
N ARG A 217 -5.24 -6.99 12.83
CA ARG A 217 -4.47 -5.75 12.60
C ARG A 217 -3.03 -5.83 13.13
N CYS A 218 -2.80 -6.55 14.22
CA CYS A 218 -1.44 -6.80 14.73
C CYS A 218 -0.66 -7.79 13.86
N LYS A 219 -1.32 -8.77 13.23
CA LYS A 219 -0.70 -9.63 12.21
C LYS A 219 -0.33 -8.83 10.95
N GLU A 220 -1.21 -7.97 10.45
CA GLU A 220 -0.94 -7.10 9.29
C GLU A 220 0.35 -6.28 9.52
N LYS A 221 0.42 -5.57 10.67
CA LYS A 221 1.62 -4.83 11.09
C LYS A 221 2.88 -5.68 11.25
N LEU A 222 2.75 -6.97 11.55
CA LEU A 222 3.90 -7.88 11.59
C LEU A 222 4.43 -8.19 10.18
N HIS A 223 3.55 -8.38 9.20
CA HIS A 223 3.94 -8.53 7.79
C HIS A 223 4.61 -7.26 7.25
N ASP A 224 4.13 -6.06 7.65
CA ASP A 224 4.80 -4.79 7.32
C ASP A 224 6.24 -4.75 7.89
N VAL A 225 6.41 -5.17 9.16
CA VAL A 225 7.72 -5.23 9.81
C VAL A 225 8.65 -6.24 9.13
N ASP A 226 8.15 -7.42 8.77
CA ASP A 226 8.95 -8.44 8.05
C ASP A 226 9.31 -7.97 6.63
N PHE A 227 8.41 -7.26 5.94
CA PHE A 227 8.70 -6.62 4.64
C PHE A 227 9.78 -5.54 4.77
N TYR A 228 9.65 -4.61 5.72
CA TYR A 228 10.66 -3.58 5.95
C TYR A 228 12.00 -4.17 6.41
N LYS A 229 11.98 -5.27 7.17
CA LYS A 229 13.19 -6.01 7.55
C LYS A 229 13.87 -6.62 6.32
N ALA A 230 13.14 -7.35 5.48
CA ALA A 230 13.69 -7.93 4.24
C ALA A 230 14.29 -6.83 3.34
N ARG A 231 13.56 -5.71 3.15
CA ARG A 231 14.07 -4.57 2.37
C ARG A 231 15.29 -3.89 3.00
N MET A 232 15.43 -3.93 4.33
CA MET A 232 16.62 -3.46 5.05
C MET A 232 17.80 -4.44 4.98
N GLU A 233 17.54 -5.72 4.72
CA GLU A 233 18.56 -6.76 4.50
C GLU A 233 19.08 -6.67 3.06
N GLU A 234 18.20 -6.59 2.04
CA GLU A 234 18.55 -6.28 0.64
C GLU A 234 19.45 -5.04 0.54
N LEU A 235 19.04 -3.92 1.16
CA LEU A 235 19.80 -2.66 1.11
C LEU A 235 21.13 -2.70 1.88
N ARG A 236 21.36 -3.70 2.75
CA ARG A 236 22.68 -3.96 3.33
C ARG A 236 23.57 -4.76 2.39
N GLU A 237 23.02 -5.76 1.70
CA GLU A 237 23.75 -6.55 0.72
C GLU A 237 24.20 -5.66 -0.46
N ASP A 238 23.31 -4.82 -1.00
CA ASP A 238 23.64 -3.77 -1.97
C ASP A 238 24.77 -2.86 -1.48
N ASN A 239 24.75 -2.48 -0.21
CA ASN A 239 25.76 -1.58 0.37
C ASN A 239 27.13 -2.25 0.56
N ILE A 240 27.15 -3.55 0.93
CA ILE A 240 28.37 -4.35 1.01
C ILE A 240 29.01 -4.48 -0.37
N ILE A 241 28.22 -4.86 -1.39
CA ILE A 241 28.70 -4.99 -2.78
C ILE A 241 29.24 -3.66 -3.30
N LEU A 242 28.60 -2.53 -2.96
CA LEU A 242 29.06 -1.19 -3.31
C LEU A 242 30.38 -0.83 -2.61
N ILE A 243 30.56 -1.21 -1.34
CA ILE A 243 31.81 -1.00 -0.59
C ILE A 243 32.95 -1.85 -1.16
N GLU A 244 32.71 -3.12 -1.48
CA GLU A 244 33.69 -4.02 -2.12
C GLU A 244 34.10 -3.51 -3.51
N THR A 245 33.12 -3.08 -4.31
CA THR A 245 33.37 -2.48 -5.63
C THR A 245 34.17 -1.18 -5.51
N LYS A 246 33.85 -0.32 -4.53
CA LYS A 246 34.61 0.90 -4.23
C LYS A 246 36.05 0.57 -3.84
N ALA A 247 36.27 -0.41 -2.95
CA ALA A 247 37.60 -0.81 -2.52
C ALA A 247 38.45 -1.35 -3.68
N MET A 248 37.87 -2.15 -4.57
CA MET A 248 38.54 -2.62 -5.79
C MET A 248 38.94 -1.46 -6.72
N LEU A 249 38.07 -0.47 -6.90
CA LEU A 249 38.36 0.71 -7.73
C LEU A 249 39.43 1.62 -7.08
N GLU A 250 39.45 1.74 -5.75
CA GLU A 250 40.50 2.45 -5.02
C GLU A 250 41.85 1.72 -5.14
N GLU A 251 41.87 0.38 -5.04
CA GLU A 251 43.09 -0.41 -5.30
C GLU A 251 43.60 -0.20 -6.73
N GLN A 252 42.73 -0.34 -7.74
CA GLN A 252 43.08 -0.09 -9.15
C GLN A 252 43.64 1.33 -9.36
N LEU A 253 43.07 2.34 -8.68
CA LEU A 253 43.56 3.71 -8.72
C LEU A 253 44.94 3.87 -8.06
N THR A 254 45.23 3.17 -6.96
CA THR A 254 46.59 3.16 -6.37
C THR A 254 47.61 2.48 -7.28
N VAL A 255 47.25 1.38 -7.94
CA VAL A 255 48.11 0.70 -8.93
C VAL A 255 48.35 1.60 -10.15
N ALA A 256 47.33 2.34 -10.62
CA ALA A 256 47.49 3.31 -11.69
C ALA A 256 48.42 4.47 -11.31
N ARG A 257 48.29 5.01 -10.09
CA ARG A 257 49.20 6.05 -9.55
C ARG A 257 50.65 5.55 -9.48
N ALA A 258 50.89 4.39 -8.88
CA ALA A 258 52.23 3.81 -8.77
C ALA A 258 52.90 3.53 -10.14
N ARG A 259 52.11 3.20 -11.17
CA ARG A 259 52.61 3.12 -12.56
C ARG A 259 52.98 4.50 -13.12
N GLY A 260 52.19 5.53 -12.81
CA GLY A 260 52.50 6.92 -13.13
C GLY A 260 53.79 7.39 -12.45
N ASP A 261 53.94 7.12 -11.15
CA ASP A 261 55.17 7.44 -10.39
C ASP A 261 56.40 6.77 -11.03
N LYS A 262 56.28 5.49 -11.43
CA LYS A 262 57.39 4.78 -12.09
C LYS A 262 57.70 5.30 -13.50
N LEU A 263 56.72 5.86 -14.22
CA LEU A 263 56.98 6.57 -15.49
C LEU A 263 57.79 7.84 -15.24
N HIS A 264 57.45 8.66 -14.23
CA HIS A 264 58.21 9.87 -13.90
C HIS A 264 59.66 9.55 -13.47
N GLU A 265 59.91 8.44 -12.76
CA GLU A 265 61.27 7.96 -12.50
C GLU A 265 62.03 7.63 -13.79
N LEU A 266 61.40 6.88 -14.71
CA LEU A 266 62.03 6.48 -15.98
C LEU A 266 62.26 7.67 -16.91
N GLU A 267 61.38 8.68 -16.92
CA GLU A 267 61.58 9.92 -17.66
C GLU A 267 62.76 10.73 -17.09
N LYS A 268 62.88 10.80 -15.76
CA LYS A 268 64.03 11.43 -15.08
C LYS A 268 65.34 10.71 -15.43
N GLU A 269 65.37 9.39 -15.44
CA GLU A 269 66.51 8.59 -15.90
C GLU A 269 66.82 8.85 -17.39
N ASN A 270 65.79 8.93 -18.24
CA ASN A 270 65.92 9.22 -19.67
C ASN A 270 66.53 10.60 -19.95
N LEU A 271 66.12 11.63 -19.20
CA LEU A 271 66.71 12.97 -19.26
C LEU A 271 68.17 12.99 -18.79
N GLN A 272 68.51 12.25 -17.73
CA GLN A 272 69.90 12.11 -17.28
C GLN A 272 70.78 11.40 -18.33
N LEU A 273 70.26 10.39 -19.02
CA LEU A 273 70.96 9.71 -20.11
C LEU A 273 71.13 10.61 -21.34
N LYS A 274 70.13 11.43 -21.67
CA LYS A 274 70.24 12.46 -22.72
C LYS A 274 71.29 13.52 -22.43
N SER A 275 71.38 13.99 -21.17
CA SER A 275 72.46 14.90 -20.75
C SER A 275 73.83 14.25 -20.97
N LYS A 276 74.04 13.05 -20.43
CA LYS A 276 75.31 12.31 -20.56
C LYS A 276 75.69 12.01 -22.01
N LEU A 277 74.70 11.76 -22.88
CA LEU A 277 74.95 11.62 -24.31
C LEU A 277 75.45 12.94 -24.89
N HIS A 278 74.78 14.07 -24.61
CA HIS A 278 75.21 15.38 -25.08
C HIS A 278 76.62 15.76 -24.57
N ASP A 279 76.93 15.47 -23.31
CA ASP A 279 78.26 15.67 -22.72
C ASP A 279 79.34 14.92 -23.55
N VAL A 280 79.10 13.63 -23.87
CA VAL A 280 80.00 12.80 -24.70
C VAL A 280 80.04 13.26 -26.17
N GLU A 281 78.96 13.82 -26.71
CA GLU A 281 78.96 14.42 -28.05
C GLU A 281 79.79 15.71 -28.11
N LEU A 282 79.76 16.52 -27.05
CA LEU A 282 80.62 17.70 -26.91
C LEU A 282 82.10 17.28 -26.80
N ASP A 283 82.42 16.29 -25.96
CA ASP A 283 83.78 15.74 -25.85
C ASP A 283 84.28 15.27 -27.23
N ARG A 284 83.51 14.41 -27.92
CA ARG A 284 83.79 13.92 -29.28
C ARG A 284 84.03 15.06 -30.27
N ASP A 285 83.24 16.13 -30.20
CA ASP A 285 83.36 17.26 -31.12
C ASP A 285 84.52 18.20 -30.76
N THR A 286 85.04 18.15 -29.53
CA THR A 286 86.33 18.77 -29.18
C THR A 286 87.51 17.93 -29.62
N ASP A 287 87.47 16.60 -29.44
CA ASP A 287 88.49 15.67 -29.98
C ASP A 287 88.57 15.79 -31.50
N LYS A 288 87.44 15.86 -32.20
CA LYS A 288 87.38 16.06 -33.65
C LYS A 288 88.06 17.36 -34.08
N LYS A 289 87.80 18.49 -33.39
CA LYS A 289 88.50 19.76 -33.64
C LYS A 289 89.99 19.63 -33.37
N ARG A 290 90.41 18.96 -32.30
CA ARG A 290 91.84 18.78 -32.01
C ARG A 290 92.54 17.89 -33.03
N ILE A 291 91.84 16.92 -33.62
CA ILE A 291 92.34 16.13 -34.76
C ILE A 291 92.44 17.01 -36.02
N GLU A 292 91.46 17.89 -36.27
CA GLU A 292 91.49 18.84 -37.39
C GLU A 292 92.65 19.84 -37.25
N GLU A 293 92.84 20.43 -36.07
CA GLU A 293 94.02 21.25 -35.72
C GLU A 293 95.34 20.49 -35.93
N LEU A 294 95.45 19.25 -35.45
CA LEU A 294 96.65 18.42 -35.63
C LEU A 294 96.91 18.04 -37.10
N LEU A 295 95.87 17.91 -37.93
CA LEU A 295 96.00 17.68 -39.37
C LEU A 295 96.42 18.96 -40.10
N GLU A 296 95.94 20.13 -39.69
CA GLU A 296 96.41 21.43 -40.19
C GLU A 296 97.87 21.70 -39.77
N GLU A 297 98.22 21.50 -38.49
CA GLU A 297 99.59 21.55 -37.98
C GLU A 297 100.51 20.62 -38.80
N ASN A 298 100.10 19.37 -39.03
CA ASN A 298 100.89 18.38 -39.78
C ASN A 298 100.99 18.73 -41.29
N MET A 299 99.93 19.24 -41.91
CA MET A 299 100.00 19.68 -43.32
C MET A 299 100.81 20.96 -43.48
N VAL A 300 100.79 21.88 -42.52
CA VAL A 300 101.72 23.03 -42.47
C VAL A 300 103.16 22.56 -42.29
N LEU A 301 103.42 21.54 -41.46
CA LEU A 301 104.75 20.93 -41.34
C LEU A 301 105.18 20.20 -42.61
N GLU A 302 104.28 19.49 -43.31
CA GLU A 302 104.59 18.84 -44.59
C GLU A 302 104.81 19.87 -45.72
N ILE A 303 104.07 20.98 -45.72
CA ILE A 303 104.30 22.13 -46.61
C ILE A 303 105.63 22.79 -46.28
N ALA A 304 105.95 23.03 -45.01
CA ALA A 304 107.24 23.59 -44.58
C ALA A 304 108.40 22.64 -44.88
N GLN A 305 108.21 21.32 -44.82
CA GLN A 305 109.20 20.33 -45.24
C GLN A 305 109.38 20.33 -46.76
N LYS A 306 108.29 20.37 -47.53
CA LYS A 306 108.32 20.49 -49.01
C LYS A 306 108.91 21.83 -49.45
N GLN A 307 108.63 22.92 -48.73
CA GLN A 307 109.24 24.23 -48.93
C GLN A 307 110.71 24.18 -48.58
N SER A 308 111.13 23.66 -47.42
CA SER A 308 112.54 23.53 -47.06
C SER A 308 113.32 22.58 -48.00
N MET A 309 112.70 21.53 -48.53
CA MET A 309 113.27 20.67 -49.57
C MET A 309 113.34 21.39 -50.93
N ASN A 310 112.29 22.11 -51.31
CA ASN A 310 112.28 22.93 -52.52
C ASN A 310 113.26 24.09 -52.40
N GLU A 311 113.43 24.72 -51.25
CA GLU A 311 114.43 25.73 -50.92
C GLU A 311 115.82 25.12 -50.86
N SER A 312 115.99 23.86 -50.46
CA SER A 312 117.28 23.17 -50.60
C SER A 312 117.62 22.88 -52.06
N ALA A 313 116.61 22.55 -52.88
CA ALA A 313 116.76 22.39 -54.33
C ALA A 313 116.88 23.74 -55.07
N HIS A 314 116.23 24.79 -54.57
CA HIS A 314 116.21 26.14 -55.13
C HIS A 314 117.43 26.93 -54.68
N LEU A 315 117.98 26.71 -53.47
CA LEU A 315 119.33 27.10 -53.06
C LEU A 315 120.40 26.28 -53.77
N GLY A 316 120.12 25.03 -54.15
CA GLY A 316 120.96 24.31 -55.11
C GLY A 316 120.98 25.02 -56.48
N TRP A 317 119.79 25.33 -56.99
CA TRP A 317 119.58 26.05 -58.24
C TRP A 317 119.99 27.53 -58.17
N GLU A 318 120.09 28.14 -56.99
CA GLU A 318 120.53 29.52 -56.75
C GLU A 318 122.02 29.60 -56.37
N LEU A 319 122.63 28.56 -55.83
CA LEU A 319 124.07 28.37 -55.97
C LEU A 319 124.45 28.27 -57.46
N GLU A 320 123.52 27.80 -58.31
CA GLU A 320 123.66 27.80 -59.78
C GLU A 320 123.24 29.15 -60.43
N GLN A 321 122.23 29.87 -59.92
CA GLN A 321 121.59 31.03 -60.58
C GLN A 321 121.63 32.38 -59.83
N LEU A 322 121.92 32.42 -58.52
CA LEU A 322 122.45 33.64 -57.85
C LEU A 322 123.95 33.81 -58.10
N SER A 323 124.55 32.93 -58.90
CA SER A 323 125.62 33.33 -59.81
C SER A 323 125.20 34.49 -60.74
N LYS A 324 123.88 34.75 -60.90
CA LYS A 324 123.23 35.75 -61.78
C LYS A 324 121.89 36.34 -61.23
N SER A 325 121.89 36.85 -59.99
CA SER A 325 121.03 37.94 -59.43
C SER A 325 119.48 37.83 -59.25
N THR A 326 118.99 38.27 -58.09
CA THR A 326 117.60 38.70 -57.72
C THR A 326 117.26 40.13 -58.24
N ASP A 327 116.15 40.87 -57.97
CA ASP A 327 115.02 40.89 -56.99
C ASP A 327 113.92 41.88 -57.55
N LEU A 328 112.67 42.11 -57.08
CA LEU A 328 111.60 41.46 -56.28
C LEU A 328 110.27 42.24 -56.58
N ALA A 329 109.06 41.76 -56.22
CA ALA A 329 107.79 42.53 -56.32
C ALA A 329 106.66 42.01 -55.39
N ASP A 330 105.53 42.76 -55.26
CA ASP A 330 104.73 42.83 -54.00
C ASP A 330 103.16 43.01 -54.09
N SER A 331 102.43 42.45 -53.10
CA SER A 331 101.14 42.90 -52.49
C SER A 331 99.71 42.61 -53.05
N LYS A 332 98.74 42.51 -52.09
CA LYS A 332 97.30 42.99 -52.04
C LYS A 332 96.09 42.01 -51.89
N LYS A 333 94.93 42.58 -51.51
CA LYS A 333 93.69 41.98 -50.89
C LYS A 333 92.38 42.50 -51.56
N SER A 334 91.22 41.85 -51.37
CA SER A 334 89.89 42.54 -51.52
C SER A 334 88.61 41.84 -50.95
N PHE A 335 87.76 42.64 -50.29
CA PHE A 335 86.28 42.76 -50.43
C PHE A 335 85.33 41.52 -50.50
N VAL A 336 84.90 40.98 -49.34
CA VAL A 336 83.73 40.03 -49.23
C VAL A 336 82.82 40.30 -48.01
N PHE A 337 83.30 40.95 -46.95
CA PHE A 337 82.68 40.93 -45.61
C PHE A 337 81.31 41.64 -45.48
N GLU A 338 81.11 42.74 -46.23
CA GLU A 338 80.04 43.74 -45.95
C GLU A 338 78.61 43.29 -46.33
N LEU A 339 78.45 42.17 -47.06
CA LEU A 339 77.13 41.72 -47.56
C LEU A 339 76.35 40.81 -46.59
N ASN A 340 77.01 40.18 -45.62
CA ASN A 340 76.37 39.18 -44.76
C ASN A 340 75.54 39.81 -43.62
N GLU A 341 76.00 40.93 -43.08
CA GLU A 341 75.50 41.54 -41.84
C GLU A 341 74.07 42.10 -41.96
N CYS A 342 73.71 42.62 -43.14
CA CYS A 342 72.40 43.22 -43.39
C CYS A 342 71.25 42.18 -43.48
N ALA A 343 71.55 40.94 -43.87
CA ALA A 343 70.54 39.89 -43.99
C ALA A 343 70.09 39.37 -42.60
N SER A 344 71.06 39.07 -41.72
CA SER A 344 70.81 38.48 -40.39
C SER A 344 69.93 39.34 -39.49
N SER A 345 70.12 40.67 -39.52
CA SER A 345 69.38 41.61 -38.66
C SER A 345 67.86 41.60 -38.91
N ARG A 346 67.42 41.30 -40.14
CA ARG A 346 65.98 41.27 -40.48
C ARG A 346 65.28 39.98 -40.07
N ILE A 347 66.01 38.87 -39.98
CA ILE A 347 65.47 37.57 -39.55
C ILE A 347 65.19 37.60 -38.04
N LEU A 348 66.19 38.01 -37.25
CA LEU A 348 66.11 38.11 -35.79
C LEU A 348 64.91 38.96 -35.29
N LYS A 349 64.53 39.98 -36.07
CA LYS A 349 63.36 40.82 -35.80
C LYS A 349 62.06 40.03 -35.90
N LEU A 350 61.87 39.29 -37.00
CA LEU A 350 60.67 38.48 -37.25
C LEU A 350 60.57 37.29 -36.29
N GLU A 351 61.70 36.68 -35.93
CA GLU A 351 61.75 35.62 -34.91
C GLU A 351 61.27 36.13 -33.55
N LYS A 352 61.75 37.30 -33.10
CA LYS A 352 61.32 37.90 -31.83
C LYS A 352 59.84 38.30 -31.83
N ASP A 353 59.36 38.87 -32.93
CA ASP A 353 57.96 39.28 -33.03
C ASP A 353 57.04 38.03 -33.06
N ASN A 354 57.42 36.95 -33.75
CA ASN A 354 56.69 35.66 -33.77
C ASN A 354 56.72 34.96 -32.39
N GLN A 355 57.86 34.97 -31.69
CA GLN A 355 57.99 34.47 -30.32
C GLN A 355 57.04 35.22 -29.36
N SER A 356 56.92 36.55 -29.50
CA SER A 356 56.01 37.34 -28.67
C SER A 356 54.53 37.01 -28.93
N LEU A 357 54.14 36.77 -30.19
CA LEU A 357 52.79 36.33 -30.53
C LEU A 357 52.48 34.92 -29.99
N GLN A 358 53.44 34.00 -29.99
CA GLN A 358 53.28 32.67 -29.37
C GLN A 358 53.06 32.78 -27.87
N ASN A 359 53.80 33.65 -27.17
CA ASN A 359 53.60 33.88 -25.74
C ASN A 359 52.19 34.42 -25.44
N THR A 360 51.73 35.45 -26.17
CA THR A 360 50.37 35.98 -26.00
C THR A 360 49.28 34.93 -26.28
N ILE A 361 49.49 34.04 -27.26
CA ILE A 361 48.58 32.92 -27.53
C ILE A 361 48.57 31.90 -26.38
N GLN A 362 49.70 31.66 -25.73
CA GLN A 362 49.77 30.77 -24.57
C GLN A 362 49.11 31.41 -23.34
N GLU A 363 49.41 32.67 -23.03
CA GLU A 363 48.76 33.43 -21.95
C GLU A 363 47.23 33.45 -22.09
N LEU A 364 46.70 33.61 -23.31
CA LEU A 364 45.26 33.55 -23.58
C LEU A 364 44.67 32.14 -23.40
N ARG A 365 45.44 31.08 -23.63
CA ARG A 365 45.02 29.69 -23.34
C ARG A 365 45.01 29.41 -21.84
N ASP A 366 46.03 29.85 -21.13
CA ASP A 366 46.15 29.65 -19.68
C ASP A 366 45.06 30.45 -18.92
N LEU A 367 44.72 31.66 -19.42
CA LEU A 367 43.54 32.42 -18.97
C LEU A 367 42.21 31.72 -19.29
N SER A 368 42.09 31.07 -20.46
CA SER A 368 40.90 30.27 -20.79
C SER A 368 40.73 29.08 -19.85
N LEU A 369 41.81 28.33 -19.61
CA LEU A 369 41.82 27.15 -18.73
C LEU A 369 41.53 27.52 -17.26
N THR A 370 42.14 28.59 -16.75
CA THR A 370 41.85 29.08 -15.39
C THR A 370 40.43 29.64 -15.25
N THR A 371 39.86 30.22 -16.31
CA THR A 371 38.43 30.60 -16.34
C THR A 371 37.54 29.35 -16.30
N GLU A 372 37.85 28.33 -17.09
CA GLU A 372 37.10 27.06 -17.11
C GLU A 372 37.17 26.33 -15.76
N GLU A 373 38.36 26.21 -15.15
CA GLU A 373 38.53 25.72 -13.77
C GLU A 373 37.71 26.52 -12.74
N SER A 374 37.68 27.85 -12.85
CA SER A 374 36.90 28.70 -11.94
C SER A 374 35.40 28.45 -12.07
N SER A 375 34.91 28.16 -13.29
CA SER A 375 33.51 27.81 -13.55
C SER A 375 33.14 26.44 -12.95
N LEU A 376 34.04 25.45 -13.02
CA LEU A 376 33.85 24.14 -12.41
C LEU A 376 33.79 24.26 -10.87
N LYS A 377 34.74 25.00 -10.27
CA LYS A 377 34.77 25.30 -8.83
C LYS A 377 33.53 26.05 -8.37
N PHE A 378 33.00 26.97 -9.18
CA PHE A 378 31.73 27.66 -8.90
C PHE A 378 30.55 26.68 -8.87
N VAL A 379 30.45 25.77 -9.86
CA VAL A 379 29.39 24.76 -9.93
C VAL A 379 29.49 23.73 -8.78
N GLU A 380 30.70 23.42 -8.30
CA GLU A 380 30.91 22.58 -7.11
C GLU A 380 30.44 23.30 -5.83
N LEU A 381 30.84 24.55 -5.63
CA LEU A 381 30.39 25.38 -4.50
C LEU A 381 28.87 25.62 -4.52
N GLU A 382 28.26 25.78 -5.70
CA GLU A 382 26.81 25.92 -5.84
C GLU A 382 26.08 24.62 -5.44
N LYS A 383 26.61 23.45 -5.82
CA LYS A 383 26.07 22.15 -5.37
C LYS A 383 26.22 21.97 -3.87
N GLU A 384 27.37 22.33 -3.27
CA GLU A 384 27.57 22.27 -1.82
C GLU A 384 26.62 23.22 -1.09
N ASN A 385 26.46 24.45 -1.56
CA ASN A 385 25.56 25.44 -0.97
C ASN A 385 24.08 25.00 -1.08
N GLN A 386 23.67 24.34 -2.16
CA GLN A 386 22.36 23.70 -2.27
C GLN A 386 22.19 22.52 -1.29
N GLN A 387 23.23 21.72 -1.05
CA GLN A 387 23.19 20.64 -0.06
C GLN A 387 23.11 21.17 1.37
N LEU A 388 23.88 22.21 1.69
CA LEU A 388 23.84 22.90 2.98
C LEU A 388 22.47 23.56 3.20
N SER A 389 21.90 24.22 2.19
CA SER A 389 20.54 24.78 2.25
C SER A 389 19.50 23.72 2.58
N LYS A 390 19.52 22.58 1.89
CA LYS A 390 18.63 21.42 2.17
C LYS A 390 18.88 20.78 3.56
N LYS A 391 20.07 20.96 4.14
CA LYS A 391 20.39 20.50 5.49
C LYS A 391 19.88 21.49 6.56
N ILE A 392 20.00 22.79 6.30
CA ILE A 392 19.42 23.86 7.13
C ILE A 392 17.90 23.74 7.17
N GLU A 393 17.24 23.56 6.02
CA GLU A 393 15.79 23.34 5.90
C GLU A 393 15.33 22.14 6.74
N LYS A 394 16.05 21.01 6.68
CA LYS A 394 15.74 19.82 7.50
C LYS A 394 15.91 20.08 9.00
N LEU A 395 16.94 20.82 9.41
CA LEU A 395 17.16 21.18 10.81
C LEU A 395 16.10 22.16 11.31
N GLN A 396 15.69 23.15 10.51
CA GLN A 396 14.59 24.06 10.83
C GLN A 396 13.27 23.28 11.02
N ASN A 397 12.94 22.37 10.09
CA ASN A 397 11.76 21.51 10.20
C ASN A 397 11.79 20.56 11.41
N GLN A 398 12.98 20.23 11.95
CA GLN A 398 13.10 19.44 13.18
C GLN A 398 12.97 20.33 14.43
N ILE A 399 13.59 21.51 14.44
CA ILE A 399 13.44 22.50 15.52
C ILE A 399 11.97 22.92 15.69
N GLU A 400 11.22 23.13 14.59
CA GLU A 400 9.80 23.48 14.65
C GLU A 400 8.95 22.34 15.27
N LYS A 401 9.31 21.07 15.01
CA LYS A 401 8.64 19.90 15.60
C LYS A 401 8.98 19.72 17.08
N GLU A 402 10.23 19.89 17.46
CA GLU A 402 10.66 19.84 18.86
C GLU A 402 10.04 21.00 19.66
N LYS A 403 9.92 22.19 19.05
CA LYS A 403 9.19 23.33 19.60
C LYS A 403 7.69 23.04 19.80
N GLN A 404 7.00 22.46 18.81
CA GLN A 404 5.60 22.06 18.98
C GLN A 404 5.46 21.02 20.10
N SER A 405 6.30 19.97 20.10
CA SER A 405 6.26 18.94 21.15
C SER A 405 6.53 19.50 22.55
N ASN A 406 7.35 20.55 22.67
CA ASN A 406 7.56 21.24 23.95
C ASN A 406 6.33 22.06 24.38
N GLN A 407 5.63 22.71 23.44
CA GLN A 407 4.37 23.42 23.74
C GLN A 407 3.26 22.44 24.15
N ASP A 408 3.16 21.29 23.50
CA ASP A 408 2.20 20.23 23.85
C ASP A 408 2.46 19.69 25.28
N LEU A 409 3.74 19.55 25.67
CA LEU A 409 4.15 19.16 27.02
C LEU A 409 3.96 20.28 28.06
N GLU A 410 4.12 21.55 27.68
CA GLU A 410 3.87 22.71 28.54
C GLU A 410 2.38 22.83 28.89
N ILE A 411 1.50 22.65 27.90
CA ILE A 411 0.03 22.59 28.10
C ILE A 411 -0.35 21.45 29.04
N LEU A 412 0.17 20.24 28.82
CA LEU A 412 -0.08 19.08 29.69
C LEU A 412 0.43 19.32 31.13
N SER A 413 1.55 20.03 31.27
CA SER A 413 2.07 20.42 32.60
C SER A 413 1.16 21.43 33.29
N GLU A 414 0.56 22.39 32.57
CA GLU A 414 -0.44 23.29 33.17
C GLU A 414 -1.71 22.54 33.60
N GLU A 415 -2.18 21.58 32.81
CA GLU A 415 -3.37 20.78 33.13
C GLU A 415 -3.16 19.95 34.40
N LEU A 416 -2.01 19.29 34.53
CA LEU A 416 -1.62 18.55 35.74
C LEU A 416 -1.47 19.45 36.98
N ILE A 417 -1.03 20.71 36.80
CA ILE A 417 -1.00 21.70 37.90
C ILE A 417 -2.43 22.06 38.33
N LYS A 418 -3.33 22.32 37.38
CA LYS A 418 -4.75 22.65 37.65
C LYS A 418 -5.48 21.50 38.34
N GLU A 419 -5.24 20.25 37.93
CA GLU A 419 -5.79 19.06 38.60
C GLU A 419 -5.26 18.93 40.04
N LYS A 420 -3.95 19.10 40.24
CA LYS A 420 -3.32 19.08 41.58
C LYS A 420 -3.90 20.15 42.50
N GLU A 421 -4.12 21.37 42.01
CA GLU A 421 -4.72 22.46 42.78
C GLU A 421 -6.17 22.16 43.17
N GLN A 422 -6.97 21.56 42.27
CA GLN A 422 -8.33 21.11 42.58
C GLN A 422 -8.33 20.01 43.65
N LEU A 423 -7.46 19.00 43.53
CA LEU A 423 -7.34 17.91 44.51
C LEU A 423 -6.87 18.43 45.88
N GLN A 424 -5.97 19.42 45.92
CA GLN A 424 -5.59 20.08 47.17
C GLN A 424 -6.78 20.83 47.79
N GLY A 425 -7.55 21.58 47.00
CA GLY A 425 -8.76 22.26 47.48
C GLY A 425 -9.79 21.30 48.10
N VAL A 426 -10.01 20.13 47.48
CA VAL A 426 -10.89 19.08 48.03
C VAL A 426 -10.33 18.48 49.33
N MET A 427 -9.00 18.30 49.45
CA MET A 427 -8.38 17.86 50.70
C MET A 427 -8.55 18.89 51.83
N GLU A 428 -8.46 20.19 51.51
CA GLU A 428 -8.60 21.27 52.48
C GLU A 428 -10.06 21.45 52.97
N THR A 429 -11.07 21.27 52.11
CA THR A 429 -12.48 21.28 52.53
C THR A 429 -12.82 20.07 53.41
N VAL A 430 -12.42 18.85 53.01
CA VAL A 430 -12.63 17.63 53.81
C VAL A 430 -11.96 17.74 55.19
N LYS A 431 -10.79 18.39 55.27
CA LYS A 431 -10.15 18.68 56.56
C LYS A 431 -10.98 19.67 57.40
N ALA A 432 -11.43 20.78 56.81
CA ALA A 432 -12.23 21.77 57.52
C ALA A 432 -13.54 21.19 58.08
N ASP A 433 -14.18 20.25 57.36
CA ASP A 433 -15.37 19.55 57.84
C ASP A 433 -15.09 18.55 58.97
N LYS A 434 -13.90 17.94 59.00
CA LYS A 434 -13.45 17.12 60.14
C LYS A 434 -13.13 17.97 61.37
N ASP A 435 -12.48 19.11 61.17
CA ASP A 435 -12.20 20.06 62.25
C ASP A 435 -13.51 20.64 62.84
N ARG A 436 -14.54 20.90 62.02
CA ARG A 436 -15.91 21.23 62.48
C ARG A 436 -16.49 20.11 63.35
N GLN A 437 -16.55 18.88 62.83
CA GLN A 437 -17.13 17.72 63.50
C GLN A 437 -16.50 17.46 64.90
N ILE A 438 -15.20 17.73 65.07
CA ILE A 438 -14.51 17.61 66.37
C ILE A 438 -14.98 18.69 67.36
N ASN A 439 -15.13 19.94 66.91
CA ASN A 439 -15.57 21.05 67.76
C ASN A 439 -17.02 20.89 68.24
N ASP A 440 -17.90 20.33 67.41
CA ASP A 440 -19.31 20.09 67.78
C ASP A 440 -19.43 19.02 68.87
N LEU A 441 -18.73 17.88 68.71
CA LEU A 441 -18.66 16.81 69.71
C LEU A 441 -18.04 17.27 71.04
N GLN A 442 -17.10 18.22 71.00
CA GLN A 442 -16.49 18.76 72.22
C GLN A 442 -17.45 19.68 72.99
N GLN A 443 -18.26 20.48 72.30
CA GLN A 443 -19.32 21.29 72.93
C GLN A 443 -20.40 20.44 73.60
N GLU A 444 -20.80 19.32 72.98
CA GLU A 444 -21.75 18.36 73.56
C GLU A 444 -21.21 17.76 74.87
N ASN A 445 -19.93 17.37 74.88
CA ASN A 445 -19.27 16.82 76.07
C ASN A 445 -19.20 17.84 77.22
N ASP A 446 -18.84 19.10 76.93
CA ASP A 446 -18.84 20.17 77.92
C ASP A 446 -20.25 20.45 78.49
N HIS A 447 -21.29 20.38 77.65
CA HIS A 447 -22.69 20.51 78.11
C HIS A 447 -23.10 19.38 79.06
N LEU A 448 -22.83 18.13 78.72
CA LEU A 448 -23.13 16.96 79.56
C LEU A 448 -22.44 17.06 80.93
N ASN A 449 -21.19 17.52 80.98
CA ASN A 449 -20.47 17.74 82.24
C ASN A 449 -21.15 18.80 83.14
N GLN A 450 -21.67 19.89 82.57
CA GLN A 450 -22.43 20.91 83.33
C GLN A 450 -23.73 20.36 83.94
N VAL A 451 -24.45 19.50 83.20
CA VAL A 451 -25.67 18.83 83.70
C VAL A 451 -25.35 17.92 84.89
N VAL A 452 -24.28 17.12 84.80
CA VAL A 452 -23.82 16.23 85.90
C VAL A 452 -23.45 17.02 87.16
N LEU A 453 -22.76 18.16 87.03
CA LEU A 453 -22.46 19.04 88.17
C LEU A 453 -23.73 19.63 88.81
N SER A 454 -24.69 20.05 87.99
CA SER A 454 -25.98 20.62 88.41
C SER A 454 -26.91 19.61 89.10
N LEU A 455 -26.75 18.32 88.81
CA LEU A 455 -27.43 17.23 89.52
C LEU A 455 -26.76 16.95 90.88
N ARG A 456 -25.43 16.92 90.94
CA ARG A 456 -24.68 16.68 92.19
C ARG A 456 -24.95 17.74 93.25
N GLN A 457 -25.08 19.02 92.87
CA GLN A 457 -25.38 20.10 93.82
C GLN A 457 -26.78 19.98 94.46
N ARG A 458 -27.79 19.50 93.72
CA ARG A 458 -29.16 19.33 94.26
C ARG A 458 -29.27 18.25 95.33
N ALA A 459 -28.35 17.28 95.36
CA ALA A 459 -28.36 16.20 96.36
C ALA A 459 -27.95 16.64 97.79
N GLN A 460 -27.58 17.90 98.01
CA GLN A 460 -26.88 18.36 99.21
C GLN A 460 -27.71 19.28 100.15
N VAL A 461 -29.02 19.42 99.93
CA VAL A 461 -29.88 20.42 100.62
C VAL A 461 -30.92 19.78 101.56
N SER A 462 -31.19 20.45 102.69
CA SER A 462 -32.01 19.93 103.81
C SER A 462 -33.51 19.77 103.52
N SER A 463 -34.19 18.93 104.30
CA SER A 463 -35.61 18.55 104.13
C SER A 463 -36.61 19.70 104.25
N GLU A 464 -36.36 20.71 105.08
CA GLU A 464 -37.31 21.81 105.30
C GLU A 464 -37.21 22.91 104.22
N ALA A 465 -36.00 23.14 103.69
CA ALA A 465 -35.82 23.83 102.42
C ALA A 465 -36.53 23.05 101.31
N ARG A 466 -36.24 21.74 101.19
CA ARG A 466 -36.85 20.84 100.20
C ARG A 466 -38.39 20.85 100.21
N VAL A 467 -39.09 21.06 101.33
CA VAL A 467 -40.56 21.19 101.30
C VAL A 467 -41.01 22.53 100.70
N LYS A 468 -40.44 23.67 101.13
CA LYS A 468 -40.77 24.98 100.53
C LYS A 468 -40.29 25.12 99.09
N ASP A 469 -39.22 24.42 98.74
CA ASP A 469 -38.75 24.32 97.38
C ASP A 469 -39.65 23.38 96.59
N ILE A 470 -40.15 22.25 97.13
CA ILE A 470 -41.22 21.43 96.50
C ILE A 470 -42.53 22.21 96.33
N GLU A 471 -42.93 23.11 97.22
CA GLU A 471 -44.12 23.96 97.04
C GLU A 471 -43.94 24.98 95.91
N LYS A 472 -42.80 25.68 95.89
CA LYS A 472 -42.44 26.57 94.78
C LYS A 472 -42.26 25.79 93.48
N GLU A 473 -41.65 24.61 93.53
CA GLU A 473 -41.40 23.71 92.41
C GLU A 473 -42.73 23.19 91.89
N ASN A 474 -43.72 22.82 92.71
CA ASN A 474 -45.07 22.51 92.23
C ASN A 474 -45.75 23.70 91.55
N LYS A 475 -45.63 24.92 92.09
CA LYS A 475 -46.17 26.12 91.43
C LYS A 475 -45.45 26.42 90.11
N MET A 476 -44.12 26.39 90.12
CA MET A 476 -43.27 26.54 88.93
C MET A 476 -43.47 25.39 87.94
N LEU A 477 -43.82 24.19 88.39
CA LEU A 477 -44.16 23.04 87.55
C LEU A 477 -45.53 23.26 86.90
N HIS A 478 -46.54 23.78 87.59
CA HIS A 478 -47.79 24.15 86.92
C HIS A 478 -47.62 25.32 85.93
N GLU A 479 -46.81 26.33 86.29
CA GLU A 479 -46.50 27.44 85.39
C GLU A 479 -45.64 26.96 84.19
N THR A 480 -44.65 26.09 84.41
CA THR A 480 -43.85 25.50 83.30
C THR A 480 -44.59 24.41 82.54
N VAL A 481 -45.56 23.68 83.10
CA VAL A 481 -46.40 22.69 82.38
C VAL A 481 -47.43 23.40 81.50
N THR A 482 -48.00 24.51 81.95
CA THR A 482 -48.85 25.34 81.09
C THR A 482 -48.03 26.07 80.02
N GLU A 483 -46.83 26.55 80.35
CA GLU A 483 -45.93 27.14 79.36
C GLU A 483 -45.40 26.09 78.37
N THR A 484 -44.96 24.91 78.80
CA THR A 484 -44.50 23.81 77.92
C THR A 484 -45.63 23.21 77.12
N SER A 485 -46.86 23.12 77.65
CA SER A 485 -48.04 22.78 76.86
C SER A 485 -48.29 23.82 75.76
N SER A 486 -48.18 25.13 76.07
CA SER A 486 -48.30 26.18 75.06
C SER A 486 -47.17 26.16 74.01
N LYS A 487 -45.95 25.79 74.42
CA LYS A 487 -44.79 25.58 73.53
C LYS A 487 -44.96 24.32 72.71
N LEU A 488 -45.49 23.24 73.27
CA LEU A 488 -45.78 21.98 72.58
C LEU A 488 -46.85 22.18 71.51
N SER A 489 -47.95 22.88 71.80
CA SER A 489 -48.95 23.20 70.77
C SER A 489 -48.41 24.09 69.64
N LYS A 490 -47.44 24.97 69.92
CA LYS A 490 -46.71 25.73 68.88
C LYS A 490 -45.78 24.82 68.08
N LEU A 491 -44.94 24.02 68.74
CA LEU A 491 -44.05 23.05 68.11
C LEU A 491 -44.80 21.98 67.31
N GLU A 492 -46.02 21.61 67.71
CA GLU A 492 -46.90 20.75 66.93
C GLU A 492 -47.42 21.44 65.67
N PHE A 493 -47.81 22.72 65.76
CA PHE A 493 -48.24 23.50 64.61
C PHE A 493 -47.06 23.72 63.64
N GLU A 494 -45.89 24.09 64.15
CA GLU A 494 -44.64 24.20 63.41
C GLU A 494 -44.24 22.86 62.79
N LYS A 495 -44.33 21.74 63.51
CA LYS A 495 -44.10 20.38 62.96
C LYS A 495 -45.09 20.03 61.84
N LYS A 496 -46.38 20.37 61.98
CA LYS A 496 -47.41 20.15 60.95
C LYS A 496 -47.15 21.04 59.71
N GLN A 497 -46.72 22.28 59.89
CA GLN A 497 -46.36 23.19 58.81
C GLN A 497 -45.07 22.74 58.11
N LEU A 498 -44.00 22.46 58.86
CA LEU A 498 -42.74 21.93 58.34
C LEU A 498 -42.92 20.59 57.60
N HIS A 499 -43.81 19.70 58.07
CA HIS A 499 -44.12 18.47 57.35
C HIS A 499 -44.83 18.76 56.01
N LYS A 500 -45.78 19.70 55.99
CA LYS A 500 -46.45 20.13 54.75
C LYS A 500 -45.47 20.81 53.77
N ASP A 501 -44.50 21.57 54.27
CA ASP A 501 -43.48 22.21 53.44
C ASP A 501 -42.41 21.21 52.98
N PHE A 502 -42.11 20.20 53.80
CA PHE A 502 -41.27 19.05 53.43
C PHE A 502 -41.88 18.23 52.29
N GLU A 503 -43.16 17.86 52.35
CA GLU A 503 -43.82 17.16 51.23
C GLU A 503 -43.85 18.03 49.96
N GLN A 504 -44.10 19.35 50.07
CA GLN A 504 -43.98 20.28 48.93
C GLN A 504 -42.55 20.40 48.36
N VAL A 505 -41.51 20.21 49.18
CA VAL A 505 -40.12 20.16 48.71
C VAL A 505 -39.85 18.81 48.05
N LYS A 506 -40.30 17.71 48.64
CA LYS A 506 -40.19 16.36 48.09
C LYS A 506 -40.88 16.23 46.73
N GLU A 507 -42.12 16.70 46.57
CA GLU A 507 -42.78 16.78 45.26
C GLU A 507 -41.98 17.60 44.23
N LYS A 508 -41.21 18.60 44.65
CA LYS A 508 -40.36 19.40 43.75
C LYS A 508 -39.07 18.66 43.40
N VAL A 509 -38.48 17.93 44.35
CA VAL A 509 -37.32 17.05 44.11
C VAL A 509 -37.71 15.93 43.14
N GLU A 510 -38.83 15.25 43.36
CA GLU A 510 -39.35 14.20 42.46
C GLU A 510 -39.53 14.74 41.03
N ARG A 511 -40.12 15.94 40.86
CA ARG A 511 -40.24 16.63 39.56
C ARG A 511 -38.90 17.07 38.96
N VAL A 512 -37.92 17.46 39.78
CA VAL A 512 -36.56 17.80 39.31
C VAL A 512 -35.86 16.53 38.81
N GLU A 513 -35.93 15.42 39.54
CA GLU A 513 -35.37 14.15 39.08
C GLU A 513 -36.04 13.66 37.78
N GLU A 514 -37.35 13.84 37.61
CA GLU A 514 -38.05 13.55 36.34
C GLU A 514 -37.51 14.40 35.19
N MET A 515 -37.33 15.70 35.42
CA MET A 515 -36.74 16.62 34.43
C MET A 515 -35.26 16.30 34.14
N GLU A 516 -34.48 15.84 35.12
CA GLU A 516 -33.08 15.39 34.94
C GLU A 516 -33.02 14.08 34.15
N LYS A 517 -33.90 13.12 34.43
CA LYS A 517 -34.03 11.86 33.67
C LYS A 517 -34.38 12.14 32.19
N GLU A 518 -35.28 13.11 31.95
CA GLU A 518 -35.66 13.55 30.61
C GLU A 518 -34.56 14.38 29.91
N LEU A 519 -33.87 15.27 30.63
CA LEU A 519 -32.70 15.99 30.13
C LEU A 519 -31.61 15.02 29.67
N HIS A 520 -31.25 14.03 30.51
CA HIS A 520 -30.32 12.99 30.13
C HIS A 520 -30.83 12.09 28.97
N ARG A 521 -32.14 11.96 28.76
CA ARG A 521 -32.68 11.28 27.55
C ARG A 521 -32.40 12.12 26.31
N LEU A 522 -32.73 13.40 26.36
CA LEU A 522 -32.53 14.37 25.28
C LEU A 522 -31.05 14.59 24.95
N GLU A 523 -30.16 14.62 25.95
CA GLU A 523 -28.70 14.69 25.75
C GLU A 523 -28.18 13.49 24.96
N ARG A 524 -28.58 12.26 25.31
CA ARG A 524 -28.20 11.04 24.58
C ARG A 524 -28.75 11.03 23.16
N GLU A 525 -29.97 11.53 22.96
CA GLU A 525 -30.56 11.65 21.62
C GLU A 525 -29.85 12.72 20.78
N ASN A 526 -29.49 13.86 21.36
CA ASN A 526 -28.73 14.91 20.70
C ASN A 526 -27.29 14.47 20.37
N GLU A 527 -26.64 13.71 21.25
CA GLU A 527 -25.33 13.12 20.99
C GLU A 527 -25.41 12.07 19.85
N GLN A 528 -26.44 11.23 19.82
CA GLN A 528 -26.70 10.31 18.71
C GLN A 528 -27.00 11.04 17.39
N LEU A 529 -27.77 12.12 17.42
CA LEU A 529 -28.05 12.95 16.24
C LEU A 529 -26.77 13.65 15.75
N THR A 530 -25.93 14.13 16.65
CA THR A 530 -24.62 14.72 16.34
C THR A 530 -23.68 13.69 15.70
N LYS A 531 -23.61 12.47 16.24
CA LYS A 531 -22.86 11.34 15.65
C LYS A 531 -23.39 10.96 14.26
N LYS A 532 -24.72 10.94 14.07
CA LYS A 532 -25.35 10.71 12.76
C LYS A 532 -25.05 11.85 11.77
N ALA A 533 -25.09 13.11 12.19
CA ALA A 533 -24.78 14.26 11.35
C ALA A 533 -23.31 14.27 10.91
N ALA A 534 -22.37 13.96 11.82
CA ALA A 534 -20.96 13.80 11.48
C ALA A 534 -20.72 12.64 10.49
N ALA A 535 -21.37 11.49 10.71
CA ALA A 535 -21.31 10.37 9.77
C ALA A 535 -21.88 10.72 8.39
N MET A 536 -23.01 11.43 8.33
CA MET A 536 -23.59 11.92 7.08
C MET A 536 -22.65 12.90 6.36
N LYS A 537 -22.01 13.83 7.08
CA LYS A 537 -21.03 14.76 6.50
C LYS A 537 -19.85 14.03 5.84
N ILE A 538 -19.30 13.01 6.50
CA ILE A 538 -18.23 12.16 5.96
C ILE A 538 -18.71 11.36 4.73
N VAL A 539 -19.99 10.97 4.67
CA VAL A 539 -20.57 10.33 3.48
C VAL A 539 -20.74 11.34 2.34
N THR A 540 -21.21 12.55 2.60
CA THR A 540 -21.31 13.62 1.60
C THR A 540 -19.94 13.98 1.02
N GLU A 541 -18.93 14.21 1.86
CA GLU A 541 -17.55 14.49 1.42
C GLU A 541 -16.97 13.37 0.54
N LYS A 542 -17.30 12.10 0.84
CA LYS A 542 -16.92 10.96 0.00
C LYS A 542 -17.68 10.90 -1.33
N VAL A 543 -18.95 11.31 -1.36
CA VAL A 543 -19.72 11.40 -2.61
C VAL A 543 -19.17 12.52 -3.48
N GLU A 544 -18.86 13.70 -2.92
CA GLU A 544 -18.25 14.81 -3.66
C GLU A 544 -16.90 14.42 -4.29
N VAL A 545 -16.05 13.66 -3.57
CA VAL A 545 -14.79 13.12 -4.12
C VAL A 545 -15.06 12.12 -5.25
N LEU A 546 -16.00 11.19 -5.09
CA LEU A 546 -16.34 10.21 -6.13
C LEU A 546 -16.99 10.85 -7.38
N GLU A 547 -17.78 11.91 -7.20
CA GLU A 547 -18.34 12.69 -8.31
C GLU A 547 -17.24 13.45 -9.09
N GLN A 548 -16.25 14.01 -8.39
CA GLN A 548 -15.08 14.63 -9.00
C GLN A 548 -14.21 13.61 -9.75
N GLU A 549 -13.87 12.47 -9.13
CA GLU A 549 -13.12 11.38 -9.77
C GLU A 549 -13.83 10.87 -11.02
N ASN A 550 -15.16 10.65 -10.95
CA ASN A 550 -15.95 10.24 -12.11
C ASN A 550 -15.99 11.32 -13.21
N GLY A 551 -16.04 12.61 -12.84
CA GLY A 551 -15.95 13.74 -13.77
C GLY A 551 -14.60 13.80 -14.50
N ASP A 552 -13.50 13.56 -13.80
CA ASP A 552 -12.16 13.49 -14.39
C ASP A 552 -11.98 12.26 -15.29
N LEU A 553 -12.51 11.10 -14.89
CA LEU A 553 -12.56 9.88 -15.72
C LEU A 553 -13.43 10.05 -16.97
N GLU A 554 -14.52 10.81 -16.91
CA GLU A 554 -15.29 11.21 -18.08
C GLU A 554 -14.48 12.11 -19.02
N VAL A 555 -13.75 13.09 -18.47
CA VAL A 555 -12.88 13.98 -19.25
C VAL A 555 -11.72 13.19 -19.89
N GLU A 556 -11.16 12.21 -19.21
CA GLU A 556 -10.16 11.30 -19.78
C GLU A 556 -10.75 10.41 -20.88
N ASN A 557 -11.92 9.79 -20.68
CA ASN A 557 -12.62 9.04 -21.72
C ASN A 557 -12.88 9.90 -22.97
N ARG A 558 -13.27 11.17 -22.79
CA ARG A 558 -13.46 12.13 -23.90
C ARG A 558 -12.15 12.50 -24.60
N LYS A 559 -10.99 12.49 -23.92
CA LYS A 559 -9.65 12.66 -24.52
C LYS A 559 -9.22 11.39 -25.29
N LEU A 560 -9.32 10.22 -24.66
CA LEU A 560 -8.96 8.92 -25.25
C LEU A 560 -9.79 8.63 -26.51
N ARG A 561 -11.10 8.92 -26.48
CA ARG A 561 -11.98 8.75 -27.65
C ARG A 561 -11.56 9.64 -28.83
N LYS A 562 -11.24 10.91 -28.58
CA LYS A 562 -10.66 11.80 -29.61
C LYS A 562 -9.31 11.29 -30.14
N SER A 563 -8.48 10.69 -29.29
CA SER A 563 -7.22 10.08 -29.72
C SER A 563 -7.45 8.83 -30.58
N LEU A 564 -8.46 8.02 -30.26
CA LEU A 564 -8.87 6.88 -31.08
C LEU A 564 -9.40 7.36 -32.45
N ASP A 565 -10.24 8.40 -32.47
CA ASP A 565 -10.74 9.01 -33.69
C ASP A 565 -9.58 9.52 -34.57
N THR A 566 -8.57 10.19 -34.00
CA THR A 566 -7.40 10.64 -34.79
C THR A 566 -6.53 9.49 -35.28
N LEU A 567 -6.32 8.44 -34.48
CA LEU A 567 -5.60 7.23 -34.90
C LEU A 567 -6.33 6.49 -36.03
N GLN A 568 -7.66 6.38 -35.97
CA GLN A 568 -8.47 5.78 -37.03
C GLN A 568 -8.39 6.61 -38.33
N ASN A 569 -8.44 7.94 -38.24
CA ASN A 569 -8.22 8.82 -39.39
C ASN A 569 -6.80 8.69 -39.99
N VAL A 570 -5.77 8.47 -39.17
CA VAL A 570 -4.41 8.19 -39.64
C VAL A 570 -4.32 6.81 -40.29
N SER A 571 -4.99 5.79 -39.75
CA SER A 571 -5.03 4.44 -40.32
C SER A 571 -5.65 4.44 -41.73
N ILE A 572 -6.78 5.13 -41.92
CA ILE A 572 -7.43 5.26 -43.24
C ILE A 572 -6.48 5.91 -44.25
N ARG A 573 -5.83 7.03 -43.88
CA ARG A 573 -4.82 7.70 -44.72
C ARG A 573 -3.62 6.81 -45.03
N LEU A 574 -3.20 5.95 -44.10
CA LEU A 574 -2.13 4.99 -44.32
C LEU A 574 -2.54 3.92 -45.34
N GLU A 575 -3.76 3.40 -45.25
CA GLU A 575 -4.28 2.45 -46.24
C GLU A 575 -4.39 3.08 -47.64
N ASP A 576 -4.84 4.34 -47.73
CA ASP A 576 -4.93 5.05 -49.01
C ASP A 576 -3.54 5.28 -49.63
N LEU A 577 -2.56 5.75 -48.85
CA LEU A 577 -1.17 5.85 -49.30
C LEU A 577 -0.57 4.48 -49.67
N GLN A 578 -1.00 3.38 -49.05
CA GLN A 578 -0.61 2.03 -49.45
C GLN A 578 -1.29 1.53 -50.73
N ARG A 579 -2.47 2.08 -51.10
CA ARG A 579 -3.12 1.84 -52.39
C ARG A 579 -2.38 2.62 -53.49
N ASP A 580 -2.16 3.92 -53.26
CA ASP A 580 -1.44 4.81 -54.18
C ASP A 580 -0.02 4.28 -54.47
N ASN A 581 0.73 3.87 -53.44
CA ASN A 581 2.09 3.38 -53.63
C ASN A 581 2.14 2.05 -54.40
N LYS A 582 1.12 1.17 -54.27
CA LYS A 582 1.00 -0.04 -55.09
C LYS A 582 0.69 0.27 -56.54
N GLN A 583 -0.18 1.25 -56.81
CA GLN A 583 -0.45 1.72 -58.17
C GLN A 583 0.82 2.30 -58.80
N LEU A 584 1.60 3.09 -58.06
CA LEU A 584 2.90 3.60 -58.51
C LEU A 584 3.94 2.50 -58.75
N ASP A 585 3.96 1.44 -57.95
CA ASP A 585 4.82 0.26 -58.20
C ASP A 585 4.39 -0.50 -59.47
N GLU A 586 3.08 -0.66 -59.70
CA GLU A 586 2.51 -1.28 -60.91
C GLU A 586 2.82 -0.44 -62.17
N GLU A 587 2.63 0.88 -62.13
CA GLU A 587 3.02 1.81 -63.19
C GLU A 587 4.54 1.78 -63.44
N ASN A 588 5.36 1.75 -62.40
CA ASN A 588 6.82 1.63 -62.54
C ASN A 588 7.23 0.30 -63.19
N LEU A 589 6.54 -0.79 -62.88
CA LEU A 589 6.78 -2.09 -63.51
C LEU A 589 6.38 -2.09 -64.98
N GLU A 590 5.24 -1.46 -65.33
CA GLU A 590 4.78 -1.29 -66.71
C GLU A 590 5.77 -0.42 -67.52
N LEU A 591 6.17 0.73 -66.99
CA LEU A 591 7.19 1.61 -67.59
C LEU A 591 8.52 0.88 -67.80
N ARG A 592 8.94 0.02 -66.88
CA ARG A 592 10.14 -0.83 -67.05
C ARG A 592 10.00 -1.81 -68.21
N ARG A 593 8.84 -2.46 -68.39
CA ARG A 593 8.54 -3.33 -69.55
C ARG A 593 8.56 -2.53 -70.86
N VAL A 594 8.03 -1.30 -70.86
CA VAL A 594 8.07 -0.41 -72.03
C VAL A 594 9.51 -0.02 -72.38
N VAL A 595 10.35 0.33 -71.39
CA VAL A 595 11.77 0.63 -71.61
C VAL A 595 12.55 -0.60 -72.09
N GLU A 596 12.25 -1.79 -71.57
CA GLU A 596 12.90 -3.04 -72.00
C GLU A 596 12.51 -3.45 -73.43
N THR A 597 11.23 -3.33 -73.80
CA THR A 597 10.79 -3.54 -75.18
C THR A 597 11.34 -2.48 -76.14
N MET A 598 11.46 -1.21 -75.72
CA MET A 598 12.14 -0.16 -76.49
C MET A 598 13.64 -0.44 -76.67
N ARG A 599 14.33 -1.00 -75.67
CA ARG A 599 15.73 -1.46 -75.82
C ARG A 599 15.85 -2.62 -76.80
N PHE A 600 14.92 -3.57 -76.77
CA PHE A 600 14.89 -4.68 -77.72
C PHE A 600 14.66 -4.19 -79.17
N THR A 601 13.67 -3.32 -79.39
CA THR A 601 13.40 -2.76 -80.73
C THR A 601 14.53 -1.86 -81.21
N SER A 602 15.14 -1.05 -80.34
CA SER A 602 16.35 -0.26 -80.65
C SER A 602 17.54 -1.16 -81.04
N THR A 603 17.74 -2.27 -80.33
CA THR A 603 18.79 -3.26 -80.67
C THR A 603 18.51 -3.93 -82.02
N LYS A 604 17.26 -4.31 -82.30
CA LYS A 604 16.88 -4.91 -83.59
C LYS A 604 16.95 -3.89 -84.74
N MET A 605 16.67 -2.61 -84.48
CA MET A 605 16.85 -1.50 -85.43
C MET A 605 18.35 -1.32 -85.77
N ALA A 606 19.23 -1.30 -84.77
CA ALA A 606 20.68 -1.21 -84.98
C ALA A 606 21.25 -2.41 -85.77
N GLN A 607 20.73 -3.62 -85.56
CA GLN A 607 21.06 -4.78 -86.40
C GLN A 607 20.63 -4.57 -87.85
N ILE A 608 19.38 -4.15 -88.09
CA ILE A 608 18.85 -3.88 -89.43
C ILE A 608 19.63 -2.74 -90.10
N GLU A 609 20.11 -1.73 -89.37
CA GLU A 609 20.97 -0.69 -89.92
C GLU A 609 22.32 -1.23 -90.39
N GLU A 610 22.96 -2.15 -89.67
CA GLU A 610 24.24 -2.74 -90.13
C GLU A 610 24.01 -3.75 -91.27
N GLU A 611 22.95 -4.58 -91.22
CA GLU A 611 22.51 -5.43 -92.33
C GLU A 611 22.32 -4.59 -93.62
N ASN A 612 21.67 -3.41 -93.52
CA ASN A 612 21.53 -2.48 -94.66
C ASN A 612 22.87 -1.86 -95.10
N LYS A 613 23.79 -1.55 -94.19
CA LYS A 613 25.14 -1.07 -94.55
C LYS A 613 25.95 -2.14 -95.27
N GLU A 614 25.84 -3.40 -94.87
CA GLU A 614 26.48 -4.53 -95.57
C GLU A 614 25.89 -4.74 -96.97
N LEU A 615 24.57 -4.74 -97.11
CA LEU A 615 23.89 -4.81 -98.41
C LEU A 615 24.25 -3.65 -99.34
N GLU A 616 24.44 -2.42 -98.84
CA GLU A 616 24.91 -1.30 -99.68
C GLU A 616 26.39 -1.44 -100.08
N LYS A 617 27.26 -1.99 -99.20
CA LYS A 617 28.66 -2.35 -99.54
C LYS A 617 28.68 -3.41 -100.67
N GLU A 618 27.91 -4.48 -100.54
CA GLU A 618 27.79 -5.53 -101.56
C GLU A 618 27.25 -4.97 -102.89
N LYS A 619 26.22 -4.13 -102.83
CA LYS A 619 25.63 -3.44 -103.98
C LYS A 619 26.62 -2.50 -104.67
N GLU A 620 27.50 -1.84 -103.93
CA GLU A 620 28.63 -1.08 -104.49
C GLU A 620 29.67 -1.99 -105.16
N GLU A 621 30.01 -3.13 -104.56
CA GLU A 621 30.96 -4.08 -105.13
C GLU A 621 30.41 -4.73 -106.41
N LEU A 622 29.14 -5.14 -106.40
CA LEU A 622 28.42 -5.61 -107.58
C LEU A 622 28.37 -4.53 -108.67
N ARG A 623 28.17 -3.25 -108.34
CA ARG A 623 28.27 -2.13 -109.30
C ARG A 623 29.68 -2.02 -109.91
N LYS A 624 30.74 -2.14 -109.09
CA LYS A 624 32.15 -2.11 -109.54
C LYS A 624 32.45 -3.30 -110.47
N ASN A 625 31.97 -4.49 -110.12
CA ASN A 625 32.09 -5.71 -110.93
C ASN A 625 31.30 -5.61 -112.25
N VAL A 626 30.09 -5.05 -112.24
CA VAL A 626 29.31 -4.78 -113.47
C VAL A 626 30.02 -3.79 -114.40
N GLU A 627 30.65 -2.73 -113.88
CA GLU A 627 31.42 -1.80 -114.72
C GLU A 627 32.70 -2.45 -115.27
N MET A 628 33.39 -3.29 -114.47
CA MET A 628 34.52 -4.09 -114.95
C MET A 628 34.10 -5.04 -116.09
N LEU A 629 32.94 -5.69 -115.97
CA LEU A 629 32.36 -6.53 -117.03
C LEU A 629 32.03 -5.73 -118.29
N LYS A 630 31.53 -4.49 -118.19
CA LYS A 630 31.35 -3.60 -119.36
C LYS A 630 32.69 -3.25 -120.03
N ILE A 631 33.75 -3.01 -119.25
CA ILE A 631 35.09 -2.73 -119.78
C ILE A 631 35.66 -3.96 -120.50
N LEU A 632 35.44 -5.16 -119.96
CA LEU A 632 35.80 -6.43 -120.61
C LEU A 632 34.97 -6.69 -121.87
N GLY A 633 33.67 -6.39 -121.86
CA GLY A 633 32.80 -6.43 -123.06
C GLY A 633 33.35 -5.53 -124.17
N LYS A 634 33.62 -4.24 -123.86
CA LYS A 634 34.27 -3.27 -124.76
C LYS A 634 35.70 -3.65 -125.17
N LYS A 635 36.32 -4.67 -124.56
CA LYS A 635 37.59 -5.27 -125.00
C LYS A 635 37.33 -6.44 -125.94
N SER A 636 36.32 -7.27 -125.65
CA SER A 636 35.86 -8.36 -126.52
C SER A 636 35.37 -7.83 -127.87
N GLU A 637 34.51 -6.81 -127.89
CA GLU A 637 34.03 -6.13 -129.10
C GLU A 637 35.19 -5.65 -129.99
N ARG A 638 36.24 -5.08 -129.39
CA ARG A 638 37.43 -4.62 -130.11
C ARG A 638 38.30 -5.77 -130.65
N LEU A 639 38.38 -6.89 -129.93
CA LEU A 639 39.06 -8.10 -130.42
C LEU A 639 38.28 -8.73 -131.58
N GLU A 640 36.95 -8.72 -131.52
CA GLU A 640 36.07 -9.23 -132.58
C GLU A 640 36.18 -8.38 -133.87
N LEU A 641 36.15 -7.05 -133.75
CA LEU A 641 36.42 -6.14 -134.87
C LEU A 641 37.83 -6.32 -135.46
N SER A 642 38.84 -6.53 -134.60
CA SER A 642 40.21 -6.83 -135.04
C SER A 642 40.29 -8.16 -135.79
N TYR A 643 39.57 -9.19 -135.32
CA TYR A 643 39.50 -10.50 -135.97
C TYR A 643 38.80 -10.42 -137.34
N GLN A 644 37.68 -9.68 -137.44
CA GLN A 644 37.00 -9.40 -138.71
C GLN A 644 37.94 -8.70 -139.70
N SER A 645 38.69 -7.67 -139.25
CA SER A 645 39.63 -6.95 -140.12
C SER A 645 40.78 -7.83 -140.62
N VAL A 646 41.34 -8.70 -139.75
CA VAL A 646 42.38 -9.67 -140.16
C VAL A 646 41.81 -10.71 -141.14
N ASN A 647 40.58 -11.17 -140.94
CA ASN A 647 39.90 -12.10 -141.84
C ASN A 647 39.70 -11.50 -143.25
N CYS A 648 39.35 -10.22 -143.36
CA CYS A 648 39.26 -9.51 -144.65
C CYS A 648 40.61 -9.41 -145.36
N GLU A 649 41.71 -9.11 -144.66
CA GLU A 649 43.05 -9.07 -145.27
C GLU A 649 43.50 -10.49 -145.70
N ASN A 650 43.13 -11.53 -144.94
CA ASN A 650 43.42 -12.91 -145.28
C ASN A 650 42.71 -13.35 -146.58
N GLN A 651 41.42 -12.98 -146.74
CA GLN A 651 40.67 -13.19 -147.99
C GLN A 651 41.30 -12.45 -149.19
N ARG A 652 41.75 -11.21 -148.98
CA ARG A 652 42.48 -10.42 -149.98
C ARG A 652 43.80 -11.08 -150.39
N LEU A 653 44.56 -11.60 -149.43
CA LEU A 653 45.80 -12.33 -149.69
C LEU A 653 45.56 -13.63 -150.46
N GLN A 654 44.52 -14.41 -150.13
CA GLN A 654 44.12 -15.59 -150.90
C GLN A 654 43.79 -15.24 -152.36
N GLN A 655 43.06 -14.15 -152.59
CA GLN A 655 42.69 -13.70 -153.94
C GLN A 655 43.90 -13.23 -154.76
N ILE A 656 44.91 -12.62 -154.13
CA ILE A 656 46.20 -12.31 -154.76
C ILE A 656 46.97 -13.60 -155.10
N LEU A 657 46.99 -14.57 -154.17
CA LEU A 657 47.69 -15.84 -154.35
C LEU A 657 47.12 -16.64 -155.53
N GLU A 658 45.79 -16.78 -155.63
CA GLU A 658 45.13 -17.41 -156.77
C GLU A 658 45.49 -16.75 -158.12
N ASN A 659 45.52 -15.42 -158.16
CA ASN A 659 45.85 -14.69 -159.38
C ASN A 659 47.32 -14.87 -159.79
N SER A 660 48.24 -15.00 -158.82
CA SER A 660 49.63 -15.36 -159.09
C SER A 660 49.77 -16.82 -159.58
N SER A 661 49.00 -17.75 -159.01
CA SER A 661 48.99 -19.17 -159.41
C SER A 661 48.52 -19.36 -160.84
N LYS A 662 47.42 -18.69 -161.25
CA LYS A 662 46.91 -18.70 -162.63
C LYS A 662 48.00 -18.24 -163.62
N LYS A 663 48.71 -17.17 -163.28
CA LYS A 663 49.79 -16.62 -164.12
C LYS A 663 51.05 -17.50 -164.18
N THR A 664 51.31 -18.29 -163.14
CA THR A 664 52.38 -19.31 -163.16
C THR A 664 52.03 -20.43 -164.14
N GLN A 665 50.78 -20.92 -164.12
CA GLN A 665 50.29 -21.96 -165.05
C GLN A 665 50.23 -21.51 -166.52
N GLU A 666 50.17 -20.21 -166.80
CA GLU A 666 50.31 -19.67 -168.16
C GLU A 666 51.77 -19.79 -168.64
N LEU A 667 52.73 -19.35 -167.82
CA LEU A 667 54.17 -19.42 -168.12
C LEU A 667 54.69 -20.87 -168.24
N GLU A 668 54.19 -21.79 -167.40
CA GLU A 668 54.53 -23.21 -167.48
C GLU A 668 54.16 -23.83 -168.84
N LYS A 669 53.05 -23.40 -169.45
CA LYS A 669 52.61 -23.89 -170.77
C LYS A 669 53.46 -23.34 -171.91
N GLU A 670 53.85 -22.07 -171.85
CA GLU A 670 54.77 -21.47 -172.83
C GLU A 670 56.14 -22.18 -172.80
N LEU A 671 56.63 -22.47 -171.59
CA LEU A 671 57.90 -23.17 -171.37
C LEU A 671 57.83 -24.62 -171.87
N GLN A 672 56.74 -25.34 -171.62
CA GLN A 672 56.52 -26.69 -172.13
C GLN A 672 56.39 -26.72 -173.67
N GLY A 673 55.86 -25.65 -174.29
CA GLY A 673 55.89 -25.45 -175.74
C GLY A 673 57.32 -25.34 -176.28
N MET A 674 58.13 -24.46 -175.68
CA MET A 674 59.55 -24.28 -176.00
C MET A 674 60.35 -25.58 -175.83
N GLU A 675 60.09 -26.36 -174.77
CA GLU A 675 60.72 -27.67 -174.56
C GLU A 675 60.34 -28.69 -175.65
N SER A 676 59.16 -28.60 -176.26
CA SER A 676 58.75 -29.53 -177.32
C SER A 676 59.46 -29.25 -178.65
N GLU A 677 59.66 -27.99 -179.03
CA GLU A 677 60.54 -27.61 -180.15
C GLU A 677 62.01 -27.93 -179.82
N ASN A 678 62.39 -27.75 -178.55
CA ASN A 678 63.66 -28.21 -177.98
C ASN A 678 63.66 -29.71 -177.59
N GLN A 679 62.72 -30.50 -178.14
CA GLN A 679 62.80 -31.94 -178.40
C GLN A 679 62.97 -32.28 -179.90
N VAL A 680 63.24 -31.25 -180.72
CA VAL A 680 64.55 -31.02 -181.36
C VAL A 680 65.00 -32.10 -182.37
N LEU A 681 65.42 -31.74 -183.58
CA LEU A 681 66.74 -31.18 -183.88
C LEU A 681 67.93 -31.93 -183.23
N GLN A 682 67.89 -32.42 -181.97
CA GLN A 682 68.81 -33.47 -181.48
C GLN A 682 68.59 -34.78 -182.23
N ARG A 683 67.33 -35.20 -182.46
CA ARG A 683 67.04 -36.42 -183.25
C ARG A 683 67.65 -36.34 -184.66
N LYS A 684 67.61 -35.14 -185.27
CA LYS A 684 68.28 -34.86 -186.57
C LYS A 684 69.82 -34.79 -186.46
N LEU A 685 70.37 -34.58 -185.28
CA LEU A 685 71.82 -34.47 -184.99
C LEU A 685 72.44 -35.83 -184.63
N GLU A 686 71.66 -36.79 -184.14
CA GLU A 686 72.14 -38.12 -183.78
C GLU A 686 72.31 -39.05 -184.99
N GLU A 687 71.38 -39.05 -185.95
CA GLU A 687 71.51 -39.88 -187.17
C GLU A 687 72.76 -39.50 -188.00
N LEU A 688 73.10 -38.20 -188.02
CA LEU A 688 74.34 -37.69 -188.64
C LEU A 688 75.63 -38.21 -187.97
N LYS A 689 75.59 -38.78 -186.77
CA LYS A 689 76.75 -39.44 -186.15
C LYS A 689 76.94 -40.90 -186.61
N ILE A 690 75.88 -41.55 -187.11
CA ILE A 690 75.91 -42.97 -187.48
C ILE A 690 76.64 -43.17 -188.81
N SER A 691 76.48 -42.25 -189.76
CA SER A 691 77.15 -42.26 -191.07
C SER A 691 78.69 -42.26 -190.98
N SER A 692 79.25 -41.61 -189.96
CA SER A 692 80.70 -41.45 -189.78
C SER A 692 81.41 -42.76 -189.38
N LYS A 693 80.83 -43.57 -188.48
CA LYS A 693 81.58 -44.62 -187.75
C LYS A 693 81.91 -45.91 -188.51
N ARG A 694 81.42 -46.11 -189.74
CA ARG A 694 81.75 -47.32 -190.55
C ARG A 694 82.91 -47.14 -191.53
N LEU A 695 83.45 -45.93 -191.68
CA LEU A 695 84.56 -45.63 -192.61
C LEU A 695 85.97 -45.99 -192.08
N GLU A 696 86.15 -46.16 -190.77
CA GLU A 696 87.50 -46.17 -190.16
C GLU A 696 88.21 -47.54 -190.06
N ARG A 697 87.53 -48.69 -190.24
CA ARG A 697 88.08 -50.01 -189.89
C ARG A 697 88.74 -50.77 -191.05
N LEU A 698 89.65 -50.10 -191.78
CA LEU A 698 90.27 -50.63 -193.01
C LEU A 698 91.77 -50.99 -192.93
N CYS A 699 92.50 -50.62 -191.86
CA CYS A 699 93.94 -50.30 -192.00
C CYS A 699 94.98 -51.08 -191.15
N CYS A 700 94.76 -52.30 -190.63
CA CYS A 700 95.79 -53.00 -189.83
C CYS A 700 95.98 -54.53 -190.04
N LEU A 701 97.25 -54.91 -190.23
CA LEU A 701 97.91 -56.23 -190.05
C LEU A 701 97.81 -57.34 -191.13
N ARG A 702 98.59 -57.07 -192.18
CA ARG A 702 99.15 -57.95 -193.24
C ARG A 702 100.09 -59.07 -192.71
N LYS A 703 99.72 -60.37 -192.83
CA LYS A 703 100.56 -61.56 -193.21
C LYS A 703 100.01 -62.92 -192.71
N ARG A 704 99.44 -63.75 -193.60
CA ARG A 704 99.92 -65.12 -193.93
C ARG A 704 99.05 -65.84 -194.98
N ASN A 705 99.74 -66.54 -195.89
CA ASN A 705 99.38 -67.79 -196.58
C ASN A 705 98.05 -67.92 -197.36
N SER A 706 98.23 -67.98 -198.69
CA SER A 706 97.92 -69.18 -199.53
C SER A 706 96.54 -69.30 -200.20
N ARG A 707 96.59 -69.73 -201.47
CA ARG A 707 95.57 -70.47 -202.27
C ARG A 707 94.25 -69.73 -202.58
N THR A 708 94.08 -69.23 -203.81
CA THR A 708 93.61 -69.91 -205.06
C THR A 708 92.10 -70.12 -205.12
N ALA A 709 91.51 -69.64 -206.22
CA ALA A 709 90.42 -70.20 -207.06
C ALA A 709 89.21 -70.94 -206.45
N GLU A 710 88.12 -70.94 -207.25
CA GLU A 710 86.95 -71.84 -207.16
C GLU A 710 85.93 -71.59 -206.03
N PHE A 711 84.61 -71.69 -206.24
CA PHE A 711 83.77 -71.58 -207.47
C PHE A 711 82.26 -71.51 -207.11
N VAL A 712 81.44 -70.89 -207.97
CA VAL A 712 80.03 -71.28 -208.29
C VAL A 712 78.89 -71.09 -207.22
N LEU A 713 77.64 -70.98 -207.74
CA LEU A 713 76.31 -70.74 -207.10
C LEU A 713 76.08 -69.29 -206.62
N CYS A 714 75.32 -68.40 -207.28
CA CYS A 714 74.05 -68.45 -208.05
C CYS A 714 72.78 -68.54 -207.17
N PRO A 715 71.66 -67.88 -207.55
CA PRO A 715 71.45 -66.99 -208.71
C PRO A 715 71.94 -65.55 -208.50
#